data_AF-F2IKI2-F1
#
_entry.id   AF-F2IKI2-F1
#
_cell.length_a   1.000
_cell.length_b   1.000
_cell.length_c   1.000
_cell.angle_alpha   90.00
_cell.angle_beta   90.00
_cell.angle_gamma   90.00
#
_symmetry.space_group_name_H-M   'P 1'
#
loop_
_entity.id
_entity.type
_entity.pdbx_description
1 polymer ?
#
loop_
_entity_poly.entity_id
_entity_poly.type
_entity_poly.pdbx_seq_one_letter_code
_entity_poly.pdbx_strand_id
1 'polypeptide(L)'
;MKATLKLLSGLALFLIITSCQSASSNSLSALRENPFPAFEEVYTQVNKLITAPGNNCQFNLAKKADGYYLKIVSWQENKLKDPTFLKVWDAETKKYLKPDLSPYIDKQAYSGQVYDQGLIASKSFETSYDMNYLFGYPNSTHELIELLKDQEDLTSPELEMLARAYSDEACDYIHPNQMGSDILKTKDLPELGYQKLPKNRITSFMELSEKSLDCYRKIQQKDPTFKPLVFDDLNLKINHDILNYYHTMLSVRENERAAVFLKQAKYGEEAIAYAKELLIDCAKNGVLITAGDSDTFPLWYVQEVLGFRKDVTVINYSLLQTAWYFDLIKGTTSVKTSLSKEEYQFYCRTALILNPKNEPVLPYSEWIKQLKASKKPRQIAPKELLGYEDMPQGANMLSLSIQGVKQELSVKNGFMPAVDLCLLDFIHCNPERVFYSSTPSMFYDSPLMNFFAKRNMIYELTAVTSNSTWDDQSFSYLEKAIRANRVNFQSDKDLIRNITGSRLLDYFFNDLTLQDPSHKTFEEFSKQLNLKERIAKNDYKFLEVYFLALSKVDQTKVKQLRDQYAKNALELIQSIDNQKMCTKTDAEKLSALCDMYLDQKMEYEVDGPYEQTNLQRKVLNALKQKLDTLCDNPLNNENLSWTLRNLKRMKNKLQYYR
;
A
#
# COMPACT_ATOMS: atom_id res chain seq x y z
N MET A 1 -9.83 14.43 61.30
CA MET A 1 -10.58 13.69 60.26
C MET A 1 -10.34 14.19 58.84
N LYS A 2 -10.65 15.46 58.48
CA LYS A 2 -10.49 15.95 57.09
C LYS A 2 -9.04 15.97 56.55
N ALA A 3 -8.04 16.23 57.40
CA ALA A 3 -6.62 16.19 57.00
C ALA A 3 -6.11 14.75 56.78
N THR A 4 -6.54 13.81 57.63
CA THR A 4 -6.22 12.38 57.54
C THR A 4 -6.85 11.73 56.29
N LEU A 5 -8.09 12.13 55.94
CA LEU A 5 -8.75 11.66 54.72
C LEU A 5 -8.05 12.15 53.43
N LYS A 6 -7.54 13.40 53.41
CA LYS A 6 -6.75 13.93 52.28
C LYS A 6 -5.39 13.24 52.12
N LEU A 7 -4.75 12.89 53.24
CA LEU A 7 -3.48 12.16 53.21
C LEU A 7 -3.68 10.71 52.72
N LEU A 8 -4.74 10.05 53.18
CA LEU A 8 -5.12 8.69 52.75
C LEU A 8 -5.56 8.65 51.28
N SER A 9 -6.29 9.66 50.79
CA SER A 9 -6.62 9.76 49.36
C SER A 9 -5.39 10.06 48.51
N GLY A 10 -4.45 10.86 49.01
CA GLY A 10 -3.18 11.15 48.34
C GLY A 10 -2.25 9.93 48.28
N LEU A 11 -2.14 9.17 49.38
CA LEU A 11 -1.38 7.92 49.44
C LEU A 11 -2.01 6.81 48.61
N ALA A 12 -3.34 6.68 48.59
CA ALA A 12 -4.03 5.72 47.74
C ALA A 12 -3.83 6.06 46.25
N LEU A 13 -3.93 7.34 45.87
CA LEU A 13 -3.67 7.77 44.50
C LEU A 13 -2.19 7.56 44.11
N PHE A 14 -1.25 7.86 45.01
CA PHE A 14 0.18 7.64 44.78
C PHE A 14 0.51 6.15 44.65
N LEU A 15 -0.03 5.29 45.52
CA LEU A 15 0.14 3.84 45.45
C LEU A 15 -0.47 3.25 44.17
N ILE A 16 -1.66 3.70 43.76
CA ILE A 16 -2.28 3.28 42.50
C ILE A 16 -1.42 3.68 41.30
N ILE A 17 -0.94 4.93 41.24
CA ILE A 17 -0.07 5.42 40.15
C ILE A 17 1.24 4.62 40.10
N THR A 18 1.90 4.38 41.24
CA THR A 18 3.13 3.59 41.28
C THR A 18 2.90 2.12 40.90
N SER A 19 1.74 1.54 41.26
CA SER A 19 1.40 0.15 40.92
C SER A 19 1.13 -0.04 39.42
N CYS A 20 0.41 0.89 38.78
CA CYS A 20 0.16 0.87 37.34
C CYS A 20 1.43 1.11 36.51
N GLN A 21 2.30 2.04 36.95
CA GLN A 21 3.61 2.24 36.32
C GLN A 21 4.48 0.97 36.43
N SER A 22 4.54 0.33 37.60
CA SER A 22 5.33 -0.90 37.78
C SER A 22 4.82 -2.09 36.97
N ALA A 23 3.50 -2.21 36.76
CA ALA A 23 2.93 -3.28 35.95
C ALA A 23 3.21 -3.09 34.45
N SER A 24 3.01 -1.87 33.93
CA SER A 24 3.30 -1.55 32.52
C SER A 24 4.79 -1.65 32.18
N SER A 25 5.69 -1.21 33.07
CA SER A 25 7.13 -1.34 32.88
C SER A 25 7.57 -2.81 32.83
N ASN A 26 7.03 -3.65 33.73
CA ASN A 26 7.33 -5.09 33.74
C ASN A 26 6.83 -5.78 32.46
N SER A 27 5.66 -5.39 31.94
CA SER A 27 5.13 -5.91 30.68
C SER A 27 5.98 -5.50 29.47
N LEU A 28 6.43 -4.24 29.40
CA LEU A 28 7.27 -3.78 28.29
C LEU A 28 8.66 -4.44 28.31
N SER A 29 9.30 -4.55 29.47
CA SER A 29 10.58 -5.27 29.60
C SER A 29 10.48 -6.71 29.11
N ALA A 30 9.40 -7.42 29.47
CA ALA A 30 9.18 -8.78 28.99
C ALA A 30 9.06 -8.86 27.46
N LEU A 31 8.40 -7.88 26.82
CA LEU A 31 8.26 -7.80 25.36
C LEU A 31 9.57 -7.46 24.65
N ARG A 32 10.42 -6.64 25.27
CA ARG A 32 11.77 -6.33 24.77
C ARG A 32 12.69 -7.54 24.83
N GLU A 33 12.61 -8.33 25.90
CA GLU A 33 13.47 -9.50 26.14
C GLU A 33 13.02 -10.77 25.39
N ASN A 34 11.73 -10.89 25.09
CA ASN A 34 11.14 -12.03 24.40
C ASN A 34 10.56 -11.63 23.04
N PRO A 35 11.40 -11.54 21.99
CA PRO A 35 10.93 -11.17 20.67
C PRO A 35 9.99 -12.25 20.13
N PHE A 36 8.93 -11.78 19.48
CA PHE A 36 7.96 -12.61 18.78
C PHE A 36 8.60 -13.18 17.50
N PRO A 37 8.15 -14.34 17.00
CA PRO A 37 8.55 -14.81 15.69
C PRO A 37 8.06 -13.85 14.61
N ALA A 38 8.74 -13.85 13.46
CA ALA A 38 8.35 -13.05 12.31
C ALA A 38 6.94 -13.42 11.85
N PHE A 39 6.20 -12.44 11.31
CA PHE A 39 4.82 -12.65 10.87
C PHE A 39 4.68 -13.80 9.87
N GLU A 40 5.61 -13.95 8.92
CA GLU A 40 5.58 -15.06 7.96
C GLU A 40 5.63 -16.43 8.65
N GLU A 41 6.44 -16.57 9.70
CA GLU A 41 6.57 -17.80 10.46
C GLU A 41 5.23 -18.17 11.11
N VAL A 42 4.66 -17.22 11.84
CA VAL A 42 3.37 -17.39 12.52
C VAL A 42 2.26 -17.66 11.52
N TYR A 43 2.19 -16.88 10.44
CA TYR A 43 1.25 -17.10 9.35
C TYR A 43 1.36 -18.53 8.83
N THR A 44 2.58 -19.00 8.55
CA THR A 44 2.82 -20.33 7.98
C THR A 44 2.38 -21.44 8.94
N GLN A 45 2.73 -21.32 10.23
CA GLN A 45 2.38 -22.34 11.22
C GLN A 45 0.87 -22.38 11.51
N VAL A 46 0.23 -21.22 11.61
CA VAL A 46 -1.20 -21.12 11.92
C VAL A 46 -2.05 -21.51 10.72
N ASN A 47 -1.67 -21.11 9.50
CA ASN A 47 -2.42 -21.44 8.29
C ASN A 47 -2.45 -22.96 8.04
N LYS A 48 -1.45 -23.72 8.49
CA LYS A 48 -1.46 -25.21 8.47
C LYS A 48 -2.54 -25.82 9.36
N LEU A 49 -3.05 -25.09 10.35
CA LEU A 49 -4.12 -25.57 11.23
C LEU A 49 -5.49 -25.42 10.56
N ILE A 50 -5.64 -24.46 9.65
CA ILE A 50 -6.90 -24.15 8.97
C ILE A 50 -7.03 -25.06 7.75
N THR A 51 -7.81 -26.12 7.86
CA THR A 51 -7.91 -27.17 6.83
C THR A 51 -9.06 -27.00 5.85
N ALA A 52 -9.96 -26.05 6.10
CA ALA A 52 -11.10 -25.72 5.25
C ALA A 52 -11.55 -24.27 5.50
N PRO A 53 -12.39 -23.69 4.61
CA PRO A 53 -12.99 -22.37 4.82
C PRO A 53 -13.73 -22.27 6.16
N GLY A 54 -13.89 -21.05 6.67
CA GLY A 54 -14.63 -20.82 7.90
C GLY A 54 -16.14 -21.06 7.73
N ASN A 55 -16.77 -21.74 8.68
CA ASN A 55 -18.21 -21.91 8.74
C ASN A 55 -18.86 -20.64 9.30
N ASN A 56 -19.37 -19.78 8.40
CA ASN A 56 -19.92 -18.47 8.75
C ASN A 56 -18.97 -17.63 9.63
N CYS A 57 -17.66 -17.76 9.36
CA CYS A 57 -16.63 -17.00 10.05
C CYS A 57 -15.40 -16.76 9.17
N GLN A 58 -14.63 -15.74 9.53
CA GLN A 58 -13.34 -15.43 8.94
C GLN A 58 -12.24 -15.56 9.99
N PHE A 59 -11.10 -16.11 9.57
CA PHE A 59 -9.90 -16.21 10.39
C PHE A 59 -8.96 -15.04 10.12
N ASN A 60 -8.42 -14.48 11.19
CA ASN A 60 -7.37 -13.47 11.20
C ASN A 60 -6.38 -13.77 12.32
N LEU A 61 -5.28 -13.04 12.38
CA LEU A 61 -4.36 -13.08 13.51
C LEU A 61 -4.63 -11.96 14.52
N ALA A 62 -4.12 -12.13 15.72
CA ALA A 62 -4.03 -11.10 16.74
C ALA A 62 -2.75 -11.32 17.55
N LYS A 63 -1.95 -10.27 17.72
CA LYS A 63 -0.71 -10.26 18.48
C LYS A 63 -0.95 -9.54 19.80
N LYS A 64 -1.00 -10.28 20.90
CA LYS A 64 -1.18 -9.77 22.26
C LYS A 64 0.13 -9.88 23.04
N ALA A 65 0.19 -9.27 24.23
CA ALA A 65 1.43 -9.22 25.01
C ALA A 65 1.97 -10.61 25.38
N ASP A 66 1.11 -11.61 25.51
CA ASP A 66 1.45 -12.98 25.92
C ASP A 66 1.50 -13.99 24.76
N GLY A 67 1.33 -13.54 23.50
CA GLY A 67 1.48 -14.40 22.34
C GLY A 67 0.62 -14.05 21.13
N TYR A 68 0.61 -14.96 20.14
CA TYR A 68 -0.27 -14.86 18.98
C TYR A 68 -1.54 -15.68 19.17
N TYR A 69 -2.63 -15.14 18.65
CA TYR A 69 -3.97 -15.71 18.67
C TYR A 69 -4.53 -15.80 17.26
N LEU A 70 -5.28 -16.87 17.00
CA LEU A 70 -6.24 -16.93 15.90
C LEU A 70 -7.48 -16.13 16.32
N LYS A 71 -7.73 -15.00 15.65
CA LYS A 71 -8.95 -14.18 15.76
C LYS A 71 -10.00 -14.78 14.82
N ILE A 72 -11.14 -15.18 15.38
CA ILE A 72 -12.26 -15.75 14.64
C ILE A 72 -13.41 -14.75 14.69
N VAL A 73 -13.77 -14.21 13.54
CA VAL A 73 -14.89 -13.27 13.40
C VAL A 73 -16.05 -14.00 12.75
N SER A 74 -17.06 -14.37 13.55
CA SER A 74 -18.25 -15.07 13.06
C SER A 74 -19.37 -14.10 12.72
N TRP A 75 -20.28 -14.52 11.84
CA TRP A 75 -21.51 -13.78 11.54
C TRP A 75 -22.75 -14.64 11.63
N GLN A 76 -23.88 -13.99 11.91
CA GLN A 76 -25.21 -14.61 11.87
C GLN A 76 -26.21 -13.55 11.39
N GLU A 77 -27.11 -13.92 10.47
CA GLU A 77 -28.12 -13.00 9.89
C GLU A 77 -27.50 -11.68 9.39
N ASN A 78 -26.35 -11.77 8.72
CA ASN A 78 -25.57 -10.63 8.20
C ASN A 78 -25.09 -9.62 9.27
N LYS A 79 -24.95 -10.07 10.53
CA LYS A 79 -24.33 -9.29 11.61
C LYS A 79 -23.08 -9.98 12.13
N LEU A 80 -22.00 -9.21 12.25
CA LEU A 80 -20.75 -9.66 12.89
C LEU A 80 -20.97 -9.85 14.39
N LYS A 81 -20.35 -10.89 14.95
CA LYS A 81 -20.27 -11.16 16.38
C LYS A 81 -18.94 -10.70 16.95
N ASP A 82 -18.87 -10.58 18.28
CA ASP A 82 -17.61 -10.33 18.97
C ASP A 82 -16.58 -11.41 18.63
N PRO A 83 -15.32 -11.04 18.34
CA PRO A 83 -14.32 -12.01 17.94
C PRO A 83 -13.98 -13.01 19.05
N THR A 84 -13.80 -14.27 18.67
CA THR A 84 -13.21 -15.30 19.54
C THR A 84 -11.71 -15.37 19.31
N PHE A 85 -10.93 -15.57 20.38
CA PHE A 85 -9.47 -15.65 20.31
C PHE A 85 -8.97 -17.00 20.82
N LEU A 86 -8.26 -17.74 19.98
CA LEU A 86 -7.62 -19.00 20.35
C LEU A 86 -6.10 -18.82 20.31
N LYS A 87 -5.40 -19.04 21.43
CA LYS A 87 -3.94 -18.89 21.46
C LYS A 87 -3.29 -19.94 20.55
N VAL A 88 -2.38 -19.50 19.69
CA VAL A 88 -1.66 -20.33 18.69
C VAL A 88 -0.15 -20.26 18.82
N TRP A 89 0.39 -19.25 19.52
CA TRP A 89 1.78 -19.21 19.93
C TRP A 89 1.89 -18.52 21.28
N ASP A 90 2.71 -19.04 22.17
CA ASP A 90 2.85 -18.58 23.54
C ASP A 90 4.23 -17.94 23.77
N ALA A 91 4.24 -16.70 24.28
CA ALA A 91 5.47 -15.90 24.40
C ALA A 91 6.42 -16.39 25.48
N GLU A 92 5.88 -16.93 26.58
CA GLU A 92 6.67 -17.45 27.70
C GLU A 92 7.38 -18.75 27.32
N THR A 93 6.63 -19.69 26.74
CA THR A 93 7.17 -21.02 26.39
C THR A 93 7.83 -21.07 25.01
N LYS A 94 7.61 -20.06 24.17
CA LYS A 94 8.07 -19.97 22.77
C LYS A 94 7.58 -21.14 21.90
N LYS A 95 6.40 -21.67 22.21
CA LYS A 95 5.81 -22.84 21.53
C LYS A 95 4.53 -22.49 20.78
N TYR A 96 4.36 -23.13 19.63
CA TYR A 96 3.09 -23.12 18.90
C TYR A 96 2.08 -24.06 19.56
N LEU A 97 0.84 -23.59 19.66
CA LEU A 97 -0.30 -24.31 20.21
C LEU A 97 -1.24 -24.72 19.06
N LYS A 98 -1.95 -25.83 19.26
CA LYS A 98 -2.89 -26.39 18.27
C LYS A 98 -4.30 -26.42 18.85
N PRO A 99 -5.03 -25.29 18.85
CA PRO A 99 -6.41 -25.25 19.33
C PRO A 99 -7.32 -26.09 18.43
N ASP A 100 -8.44 -26.57 18.98
CA ASP A 100 -9.46 -27.27 18.21
C ASP A 100 -10.24 -26.29 17.33
N LEU A 101 -10.09 -26.43 16.01
CA LEU A 101 -10.78 -25.61 15.01
C LEU A 101 -12.01 -26.29 14.42
N SER A 102 -12.32 -27.53 14.82
CA SER A 102 -13.46 -28.29 14.27
C SER A 102 -14.82 -27.57 14.35
N PRO A 103 -15.11 -26.70 15.34
CA PRO A 103 -16.38 -25.96 15.38
C PRO A 103 -16.47 -24.81 14.35
N TYR A 104 -15.33 -24.36 13.82
CA TYR A 104 -15.24 -23.12 13.04
C TYR A 104 -14.98 -23.37 11.55
N ILE A 105 -14.66 -24.59 11.15
CA ILE A 105 -14.34 -24.92 9.75
C ILE A 105 -15.51 -25.63 9.08
N ASP A 106 -15.78 -25.27 7.83
CA ASP A 106 -16.75 -25.94 6.97
C ASP A 106 -16.04 -27.01 6.11
N LYS A 107 -15.99 -28.23 6.64
CA LYS A 107 -15.41 -29.37 5.91
C LYS A 107 -16.24 -29.82 4.71
N GLN A 108 -17.52 -29.43 4.63
CA GLN A 108 -18.37 -29.78 3.50
C GLN A 108 -18.14 -28.84 2.31
N ALA A 109 -17.76 -27.59 2.58
CA ALA A 109 -17.47 -26.58 1.56
C ALA A 109 -16.17 -26.81 0.78
N TYR A 110 -15.31 -27.78 1.16
CA TYR A 110 -14.03 -27.99 0.49
C TYR A 110 -13.71 -29.48 0.31
N SER A 111 -13.59 -29.91 -0.96
CA SER A 111 -13.22 -31.27 -1.36
C SER A 111 -11.77 -31.39 -1.88
N GLY A 112 -11.01 -30.28 -1.85
CA GLY A 112 -9.62 -30.25 -2.31
C GLY A 112 -8.63 -30.81 -1.28
N GLN A 113 -7.38 -31.00 -1.72
CA GLN A 113 -6.34 -31.63 -0.88
C GLN A 113 -5.66 -30.67 0.11
N VAL A 114 -5.57 -29.36 -0.17
CA VAL A 114 -4.85 -28.38 0.68
C VAL A 114 -5.55 -27.02 0.64
N TYR A 115 -6.04 -26.56 1.79
CA TYR A 115 -6.56 -25.21 1.95
C TYR A 115 -5.44 -24.29 2.47
N ASP A 116 -5.02 -23.29 1.68
CA ASP A 116 -3.93 -22.37 2.04
C ASP A 116 -4.36 -20.89 2.16
N GLN A 117 -5.66 -20.63 2.13
CA GLN A 117 -6.25 -19.29 2.09
C GLN A 117 -6.79 -18.83 3.46
N GLY A 118 -6.65 -19.63 4.51
CA GLY A 118 -7.30 -19.38 5.81
C GLY A 118 -6.98 -18.03 6.41
N LEU A 119 -5.76 -17.53 6.25
CA LEU A 119 -5.32 -16.23 6.80
C LEU A 119 -5.09 -15.14 5.75
N ILE A 120 -5.59 -15.27 4.52
CA ILE A 120 -5.22 -14.36 3.42
C ILE A 120 -5.46 -12.87 3.76
N ALA A 121 -6.51 -12.55 4.51
CA ALA A 121 -6.82 -11.19 4.95
C ALA A 121 -5.78 -10.59 5.90
N SER A 122 -5.06 -11.41 6.67
CA SER A 122 -3.98 -10.94 7.55
C SER A 122 -2.68 -10.66 6.78
N LYS A 123 -2.51 -11.23 5.58
CA LYS A 123 -1.24 -11.16 4.83
C LYS A 123 -0.86 -9.72 4.46
N SER A 124 -1.83 -8.86 4.14
CA SER A 124 -1.58 -7.45 3.80
C SER A 124 -1.07 -6.60 4.98
N PHE A 125 -1.12 -7.14 6.20
CA PHE A 125 -0.71 -6.44 7.42
C PHE A 125 0.62 -6.94 7.99
N GLU A 126 1.41 -7.73 7.23
CA GLU A 126 2.73 -8.26 7.63
C GLU A 126 3.56 -7.22 8.38
N THR A 127 3.75 -6.05 7.77
CA THR A 127 4.59 -4.99 8.30
C THR A 127 4.07 -4.45 9.64
N SER A 128 2.75 -4.36 9.82
CA SER A 128 2.16 -3.90 11.08
C SER A 128 2.32 -4.92 12.21
N TYR A 129 2.27 -6.23 11.89
CA TYR A 129 2.53 -7.29 12.87
C TYR A 129 4.01 -7.35 13.29
N ASP A 130 4.92 -7.19 12.34
CA ASP A 130 6.36 -7.19 12.65
C ASP A 130 6.78 -5.93 13.41
N MET A 131 6.17 -4.78 13.08
CA MET A 131 6.46 -3.52 13.76
C MET A 131 5.92 -3.49 15.19
N ASN A 132 4.62 -3.75 15.40
CA ASN A 132 3.98 -3.42 16.67
C ASN A 132 4.10 -4.55 17.69
N TYR A 133 4.21 -4.21 18.98
CA TYR A 133 4.09 -5.19 20.05
C TYR A 133 2.68 -5.79 20.15
N LEU A 134 1.67 -4.97 19.90
CA LEU A 134 0.25 -5.32 19.98
C LEU A 134 -0.44 -4.95 18.67
N PHE A 135 -1.16 -5.88 18.04
CA PHE A 135 -1.82 -5.60 16.76
C PHE A 135 -2.92 -6.61 16.40
N GLY A 136 -3.90 -6.20 15.60
CA GLY A 136 -4.85 -7.11 14.94
C GLY A 136 -6.08 -7.51 15.76
N TYR A 137 -6.38 -6.85 16.89
CA TYR A 137 -7.56 -7.12 17.70
C TYR A 137 -8.24 -5.82 18.17
N PRO A 138 -9.53 -5.87 18.55
CA PRO A 138 -10.21 -4.68 19.04
C PRO A 138 -9.49 -4.04 20.20
N ASN A 139 -9.36 -2.71 20.15
CA ASN A 139 -8.65 -1.89 21.12
C ASN A 139 -7.11 -2.04 21.18
N SER A 140 -6.48 -2.81 20.29
CA SER A 140 -5.02 -3.05 20.35
C SER A 140 -4.20 -1.76 20.31
N THR A 141 -4.66 -0.77 19.54
CA THR A 141 -4.03 0.56 19.45
C THR A 141 -4.03 1.29 20.79
N HIS A 142 -5.15 1.21 21.52
CA HIS A 142 -5.27 1.85 22.82
C HIS A 142 -4.38 1.17 23.86
N GLU A 143 -4.37 -0.16 23.88
CA GLU A 143 -3.50 -0.92 24.77
C GLU A 143 -2.02 -0.66 24.47
N LEU A 144 -1.65 -0.45 23.20
CA LEU A 144 -0.29 -0.06 22.80
C LEU A 144 0.09 1.33 23.31
N ILE A 145 -0.84 2.29 23.28
CA ILE A 145 -0.63 3.62 23.90
C ILE A 145 -0.41 3.47 25.39
N GLU A 146 -1.27 2.74 26.09
CA GLU A 146 -1.15 2.54 27.55
C GLU A 146 0.15 1.83 27.94
N LEU A 147 0.64 0.92 27.10
CA LEU A 147 1.92 0.23 27.30
C LEU A 147 3.12 1.20 27.22
N LEU A 148 3.09 2.17 26.30
CA LEU A 148 4.27 2.98 25.94
C LEU A 148 4.25 4.41 26.49
N LYS A 149 3.09 5.04 26.71
CA LYS A 149 2.97 6.50 26.91
C LYS A 149 3.75 7.08 28.10
N ASP A 150 3.92 6.30 29.16
CA ASP A 150 4.54 6.73 30.43
C ASP A 150 6.00 6.28 30.55
N GLN A 151 6.57 5.69 29.49
CA GLN A 151 7.94 5.19 29.48
C GLN A 151 8.92 6.28 29.05
N GLU A 152 9.98 6.49 29.84
CA GLU A 152 10.97 7.55 29.58
C GLU A 152 12.07 7.11 28.60
N ASP A 153 12.30 5.80 28.46
CA ASP A 153 13.47 5.23 27.77
C ASP A 153 13.18 4.68 26.36
N LEU A 154 12.03 5.04 25.77
CA LEU A 154 11.58 4.50 24.47
C LEU A 154 12.63 4.65 23.36
N THR A 155 12.86 3.57 22.62
CA THR A 155 13.67 3.54 21.41
C THR A 155 12.98 4.26 20.25
N SER A 156 13.72 4.62 19.18
CA SER A 156 13.12 5.27 18.00
C SER A 156 12.01 4.44 17.35
N PRO A 157 12.13 3.10 17.19
CA PRO A 157 11.01 2.25 16.75
C PRO A 157 9.80 2.31 17.68
N GLU A 158 9.98 2.27 19.00
CA GLU A 158 8.86 2.34 19.97
C GLU A 158 8.19 3.71 19.97
N LEU A 159 8.95 4.79 19.83
CA LEU A 159 8.41 6.13 19.62
C LEU A 159 7.59 6.19 18.33
N GLU A 160 8.01 5.51 17.26
CA GLU A 160 7.24 5.46 16.01
C GLU A 160 5.94 4.65 16.20
N MET A 161 5.99 3.52 16.91
CA MET A 161 4.79 2.74 17.27
C MET A 161 3.78 3.62 18.03
N LEU A 162 4.26 4.34 19.05
CA LEU A 162 3.43 5.24 19.85
C LEU A 162 2.87 6.41 19.02
N ALA A 163 3.69 7.00 18.14
CA ALA A 163 3.25 8.09 17.27
C ALA A 163 2.09 7.63 16.35
N ARG A 164 2.25 6.48 15.69
CA ARG A 164 1.22 5.91 14.82
C ARG A 164 -0.05 5.56 15.59
N ALA A 165 0.08 4.98 16.78
CA ALA A 165 -1.08 4.66 17.61
C ALA A 165 -1.86 5.92 18.02
N TYR A 166 -1.17 6.99 18.40
CA TYR A 166 -1.81 8.28 18.65
C TYR A 166 -2.48 8.87 17.42
N SER A 167 -1.84 8.75 16.25
CA SER A 167 -2.40 9.21 14.98
C SER A 167 -3.68 8.45 14.61
N ASP A 168 -3.67 7.13 14.75
CA ASP A 168 -4.81 6.27 14.45
C ASP A 168 -6.00 6.62 15.37
N GLU A 169 -5.78 6.72 16.69
CA GLU A 169 -6.82 7.15 17.62
C GLU A 169 -7.32 8.57 17.33
N ALA A 170 -6.43 9.51 17.00
CA ALA A 170 -6.81 10.87 16.64
C ALA A 170 -7.78 10.86 15.47
N CYS A 171 -7.39 10.26 14.34
CA CYS A 171 -8.18 10.21 13.12
C CYS A 171 -9.55 9.55 13.35
N ASP A 172 -9.63 8.51 14.18
CA ASP A 172 -10.87 7.82 14.47
C ASP A 172 -11.87 8.67 15.28
N TYR A 173 -11.40 9.63 16.09
CA TYR A 173 -12.28 10.65 16.67
C TYR A 173 -12.94 11.55 15.63
N ILE A 174 -12.47 11.61 14.39
CA ILE A 174 -13.05 12.46 13.33
C ILE A 174 -13.84 11.64 12.33
N HIS A 175 -13.26 10.55 11.86
CA HIS A 175 -13.90 9.59 10.97
C HIS A 175 -13.85 8.20 11.62
N PRO A 176 -14.82 7.87 12.50
CA PRO A 176 -14.81 6.62 13.26
C PRO A 176 -15.17 5.43 12.37
N ASN A 177 -14.68 4.25 12.77
CA ASN A 177 -15.01 2.96 12.14
C ASN A 177 -14.68 2.92 10.63
N GLN A 178 -13.67 3.68 10.19
CA GLN A 178 -13.19 3.62 8.82
C GLN A 178 -12.15 2.52 8.68
N MET A 179 -12.15 1.84 7.52
CA MET A 179 -11.05 0.95 7.08
C MET A 179 -10.64 -0.14 8.10
N GLY A 180 -11.58 -0.65 8.90
CA GLY A 180 -11.31 -1.70 9.89
C GLY A 180 -10.74 -1.19 11.22
N SER A 181 -10.91 0.09 11.54
CA SER A 181 -10.65 0.63 12.88
C SER A 181 -11.55 -0.04 13.91
N ASP A 182 -10.93 -0.68 14.91
CA ASP A 182 -11.60 -1.39 16.01
C ASP A 182 -11.35 -0.67 17.37
N ILE A 183 -11.35 0.67 17.39
CA ILE A 183 -11.12 1.45 18.64
C ILE A 183 -12.41 1.52 19.47
N LEU A 184 -12.39 0.95 20.67
CA LEU A 184 -13.61 0.80 21.48
C LEU A 184 -14.20 2.12 21.98
N LYS A 185 -13.39 3.16 22.18
CA LYS A 185 -13.85 4.47 22.68
C LYS A 185 -14.70 5.23 21.67
N THR A 186 -14.50 4.95 20.39
CA THR A 186 -15.06 5.68 19.25
C THR A 186 -16.02 4.82 18.43
N LYS A 187 -16.10 3.50 18.73
CA LYS A 187 -16.96 2.53 18.03
C LYS A 187 -18.41 2.96 17.84
N ASP A 188 -18.99 3.65 18.83
CA ASP A 188 -20.40 4.06 18.82
C ASP A 188 -20.59 5.50 18.29
N LEU A 189 -19.52 6.17 17.87
CA LEU A 189 -19.59 7.51 17.30
C LEU A 189 -20.12 7.48 15.86
N PRO A 190 -21.00 8.41 15.48
CA PRO A 190 -21.47 8.50 14.11
C PRO A 190 -20.43 9.13 13.18
N GLU A 191 -20.36 8.62 11.95
CA GLU A 191 -19.74 9.31 10.82
C GLU A 191 -20.71 10.39 10.31
N LEU A 192 -20.24 11.64 10.27
CA LEU A 192 -21.06 12.82 9.99
C LEU A 192 -20.73 13.49 8.64
N GLY A 193 -19.65 13.08 7.97
CA GLY A 193 -19.22 13.65 6.70
C GLY A 193 -18.76 15.11 6.82
N TYR A 194 -18.98 15.92 5.79
CA TYR A 194 -18.45 17.29 5.70
C TYR A 194 -19.27 18.32 6.49
N GLN A 195 -19.23 18.22 7.83
CA GLN A 195 -19.89 19.12 8.78
C GLN A 195 -19.11 19.27 10.08
N LYS A 196 -19.44 20.29 10.89
CA LYS A 196 -18.82 20.49 12.21
C LYS A 196 -19.15 19.35 13.17
N LEU A 197 -18.15 18.94 13.96
CA LEU A 197 -18.27 17.91 14.97
C LEU A 197 -18.44 18.48 16.39
N PRO A 198 -18.94 17.67 17.33
CA PRO A 198 -18.89 17.98 18.76
C PRO A 198 -17.48 18.36 19.25
N LYS A 199 -17.42 19.38 20.12
CA LYS A 199 -16.15 19.96 20.61
C LYS A 199 -15.23 18.95 21.29
N ASN A 200 -15.78 17.95 21.98
CA ASN A 200 -14.99 16.90 22.64
C ASN A 200 -14.21 16.06 21.61
N ARG A 201 -14.82 15.71 20.48
CA ARG A 201 -14.15 14.96 19.40
C ARG A 201 -12.99 15.76 18.81
N ILE A 202 -13.22 17.06 18.54
CA ILE A 202 -12.16 17.97 18.09
C ILE A 202 -11.04 18.10 19.13
N THR A 203 -11.38 18.20 20.41
CA THR A 203 -10.39 18.31 21.49
C THR A 203 -9.51 17.07 21.56
N SER A 204 -10.12 15.86 21.55
CA SER A 204 -9.38 14.60 21.53
C SER A 204 -8.45 14.49 20.32
N PHE A 205 -8.94 14.85 19.12
CA PHE A 205 -8.12 14.86 17.92
C PHE A 205 -6.89 15.78 18.07
N MET A 206 -7.09 17.02 18.52
CA MET A 206 -6.01 17.99 18.67
C MET A 206 -4.95 17.52 19.69
N GLU A 207 -5.39 16.93 20.81
CA GLU A 207 -4.48 16.42 21.84
C GLU A 207 -3.66 15.21 21.35
N LEU A 208 -4.31 14.25 20.69
CA LEU A 208 -3.65 13.02 20.24
C LEU A 208 -2.74 13.27 19.03
N SER A 209 -3.15 14.12 18.09
CA SER A 209 -2.30 14.52 16.95
C SER A 209 -1.03 15.24 17.40
N GLU A 210 -1.11 16.13 18.40
CA GLU A 210 0.08 16.78 18.97
C GLU A 210 1.00 15.77 19.66
N LYS A 211 0.44 14.81 20.41
CA LYS A 211 1.23 13.72 21.01
C LYS A 211 1.94 12.85 19.97
N SER A 212 1.29 12.58 18.83
CA SER A 212 1.91 11.91 17.69
C SER A 212 3.12 12.69 17.17
N LEU A 213 2.95 13.99 16.87
CA LEU A 213 4.02 14.85 16.38
C LEU A 213 5.16 15.02 17.40
N ASP A 214 4.84 15.04 18.69
CA ASP A 214 5.83 15.07 19.77
C ASP A 214 6.71 13.81 19.79
N CYS A 215 6.13 12.64 19.53
CA CYS A 215 6.90 11.40 19.41
C CYS A 215 7.90 11.49 18.26
N TYR A 216 7.49 11.98 17.09
CA TYR A 216 8.41 12.18 15.98
C TYR A 216 9.47 13.25 16.23
N ARG A 217 9.14 14.34 16.93
CA ARG A 217 10.12 15.33 17.39
C ARG A 217 11.18 14.71 18.31
N LYS A 218 10.77 13.82 19.22
CA LYS A 218 11.70 13.05 20.08
C LYS A 218 12.60 12.14 19.24
N ILE A 219 12.05 11.46 18.22
CA ILE A 219 12.87 10.66 17.29
C ILE A 219 13.89 11.56 16.58
N GLN A 220 13.48 12.70 16.02
CA GLN A 220 14.40 13.64 15.35
C GLN A 220 15.55 14.09 16.25
N GLN A 221 15.29 14.30 17.54
CA GLN A 221 16.32 14.69 18.51
C GLN A 221 17.25 13.53 18.88
N LYS A 222 16.69 12.31 19.01
CA LYS A 222 17.40 11.12 19.48
C LYS A 222 18.21 10.44 18.37
N ASP A 223 17.62 10.29 17.20
CA ASP A 223 18.19 9.62 16.03
C ASP A 223 17.70 10.30 14.74
N PRO A 224 18.37 11.38 14.29
CA PRO A 224 18.03 12.07 13.04
C PRO A 224 18.16 11.19 11.79
N THR A 225 18.86 10.05 11.89
CA THR A 225 19.09 9.12 10.77
C THR A 225 18.06 7.99 10.72
N PHE A 226 17.14 7.96 11.69
CA PHE A 226 16.07 6.99 11.78
C PHE A 226 15.21 7.01 10.51
N LYS A 227 14.91 5.83 9.98
CA LYS A 227 14.05 5.64 8.80
C LYS A 227 12.72 5.06 9.27
N PRO A 228 11.64 5.87 9.31
CA PRO A 228 10.35 5.37 9.73
C PRO A 228 9.83 4.27 8.82
N LEU A 229 8.90 3.46 9.32
CA LEU A 229 8.25 2.45 8.51
C LEU A 229 7.63 3.05 7.23
N VAL A 230 7.96 2.48 6.07
CA VAL A 230 7.56 2.96 4.72
C VAL A 230 8.29 4.24 4.24
N PHE A 231 9.00 4.97 5.12
CA PHE A 231 9.64 6.24 4.79
C PHE A 231 11.15 6.20 5.01
N ASP A 232 11.91 6.74 4.05
CA ASP A 232 13.37 6.87 4.21
C ASP A 232 13.82 8.21 4.75
N ASP A 233 12.86 9.13 4.90
CA ASP A 233 13.06 10.45 5.43
C ASP A 233 12.03 10.69 6.53
N LEU A 234 12.53 10.92 7.74
CA LEU A 234 11.73 11.24 8.92
C LEU A 234 10.98 12.57 8.74
N ASN A 235 11.59 13.56 8.08
CA ASN A 235 10.93 14.84 7.82
C ASN A 235 9.74 14.66 6.88
N LEU A 236 9.88 13.83 5.84
CA LEU A 236 8.77 13.50 4.95
C LEU A 236 7.60 12.88 5.72
N LYS A 237 7.86 11.90 6.61
CA LYS A 237 6.82 11.29 7.46
C LYS A 237 6.10 12.31 8.33
N ILE A 238 6.84 13.17 9.02
CA ILE A 238 6.26 14.20 9.90
C ILE A 238 5.35 15.13 9.10
N ASN A 239 5.80 15.57 7.93
CA ASN A 239 5.02 16.44 7.07
C ASN A 239 3.77 15.75 6.52
N HIS A 240 3.84 14.46 6.22
CA HIS A 240 2.66 13.69 5.82
C HIS A 240 1.60 13.67 6.93
N ASP A 241 2.01 13.46 8.19
CA ASP A 241 1.06 13.50 9.30
C ASP A 241 0.47 14.89 9.51
N ILE A 242 1.28 15.94 9.39
CA ILE A 242 0.80 17.32 9.46
C ILE A 242 -0.26 17.59 8.38
N LEU A 243 -0.03 17.14 7.13
CA LEU A 243 -0.97 17.33 6.03
C LEU A 243 -2.22 16.45 6.17
N ASN A 244 -2.06 15.23 6.67
CA ASN A 244 -3.18 14.40 7.07
C ASN A 244 -4.04 15.12 8.12
N TYR A 245 -3.43 15.64 9.20
CA TYR A 245 -4.18 16.32 10.26
C TYR A 245 -4.83 17.63 9.81
N TYR A 246 -4.14 18.40 8.98
CA TYR A 246 -4.71 19.56 8.29
C TYR A 246 -5.99 19.16 7.53
N HIS A 247 -5.90 18.13 6.69
CA HIS A 247 -6.99 17.71 5.85
C HIS A 247 -8.14 17.05 6.64
N THR A 248 -7.84 16.29 7.70
CA THR A 248 -8.83 15.74 8.63
C THR A 248 -9.59 16.85 9.38
N MET A 249 -8.98 17.99 9.68
CA MET A 249 -9.72 19.13 10.24
C MET A 249 -10.56 19.85 9.19
N LEU A 250 -10.05 19.96 7.96
CA LEU A 250 -10.83 20.51 6.84
C LEU A 250 -12.08 19.68 6.56
N SER A 251 -11.99 18.35 6.61
CA SER A 251 -13.11 17.44 6.36
C SER A 251 -14.28 17.63 7.33
N VAL A 252 -14.10 18.38 8.42
CA VAL A 252 -15.16 18.72 9.39
C VAL A 252 -15.35 20.22 9.60
N ARG A 253 -14.97 21.04 8.62
CA ARG A 253 -15.16 22.51 8.61
C ARG A 253 -14.47 23.23 9.77
N GLU A 254 -13.35 22.69 10.25
CA GLU A 254 -12.51 23.28 11.29
C GLU A 254 -11.32 24.03 10.67
N ASN A 255 -11.59 24.94 9.71
CA ASN A 255 -10.56 25.62 8.91
C ASN A 255 -9.51 26.37 9.74
N GLU A 256 -9.92 27.07 10.80
CA GLU A 256 -8.99 27.81 11.67
C GLU A 256 -8.03 26.87 12.40
N ARG A 257 -8.52 25.72 12.88
CA ARG A 257 -7.71 24.70 13.54
C ARG A 257 -6.84 23.95 12.54
N ALA A 258 -7.37 23.64 11.36
CA ALA A 258 -6.61 23.07 10.26
C ALA A 258 -5.38 23.91 9.95
N ALA A 259 -5.53 25.24 9.84
CA ALA A 259 -4.43 26.15 9.57
C ALA A 259 -3.30 26.12 10.61
N VAL A 260 -3.55 25.65 11.85
CA VAL A 260 -2.51 25.45 12.86
C VAL A 260 -1.56 24.33 12.46
N PHE A 261 -2.06 23.23 11.89
CA PHE A 261 -1.21 22.15 11.36
C PHE A 261 -0.45 22.62 10.13
N LEU A 262 -1.13 23.23 9.15
CA LEU A 262 -0.50 23.64 7.89
C LEU A 262 0.71 24.57 8.11
N LYS A 263 0.67 25.45 9.11
CA LYS A 263 1.79 26.34 9.48
C LYS A 263 3.04 25.59 9.97
N GLN A 264 2.90 24.36 10.45
CA GLN A 264 4.01 23.53 10.91
C GLN A 264 4.67 22.76 9.75
N ALA A 265 3.97 22.60 8.62
CA ALA A 265 4.48 21.85 7.47
C ALA A 265 5.69 22.55 6.84
N LYS A 266 6.75 21.76 6.62
CA LYS A 266 8.02 22.13 6.02
C LYS A 266 8.52 20.96 5.15
N TYR A 267 7.92 20.79 3.97
CA TYR A 267 8.41 19.82 3.00
C TYR A 267 9.79 20.20 2.45
N GLY A 268 10.64 19.20 2.22
CA GLY A 268 11.93 19.37 1.57
C GLY A 268 11.82 19.71 0.08
N GLU A 269 12.90 20.23 -0.49
CA GLU A 269 12.95 20.69 -1.89
C GLU A 269 12.58 19.58 -2.89
N GLU A 270 12.99 18.34 -2.64
CA GLU A 270 12.69 17.20 -3.52
C GLU A 270 11.18 16.93 -3.64
N ALA A 271 10.47 16.90 -2.51
CA ALA A 271 9.02 16.68 -2.49
C ALA A 271 8.27 17.86 -3.12
N ILE A 272 8.75 19.09 -2.92
CA ILE A 272 8.20 20.29 -3.56
C ILE A 272 8.40 20.22 -5.08
N ALA A 273 9.59 19.85 -5.55
CA ALA A 273 9.89 19.72 -6.96
C ALA A 273 9.02 18.64 -7.61
N TYR A 274 8.92 17.46 -6.99
CA TYR A 274 8.05 16.37 -7.43
C TYR A 274 6.59 16.81 -7.58
N ALA A 275 6.03 17.47 -6.55
CA ALA A 275 4.66 17.96 -6.59
C ALA A 275 4.42 19.01 -7.70
N LYS A 276 5.38 19.93 -7.89
CA LYS A 276 5.28 20.94 -8.95
C LYS A 276 5.31 20.31 -10.35
N GLU A 277 6.15 19.30 -10.56
CA GLU A 277 6.23 18.58 -11.83
C GLU A 277 4.94 17.80 -12.15
N LEU A 278 4.27 17.24 -11.13
CA LEU A 278 2.95 16.61 -11.34
C LEU A 278 1.87 17.62 -11.76
N LEU A 279 1.95 18.87 -11.28
CA LEU A 279 0.96 19.91 -11.57
C LEU A 279 1.26 20.70 -12.84
N ILE A 280 2.51 20.81 -13.29
CA ILE A 280 2.89 21.74 -14.37
C ILE A 280 2.25 21.36 -15.71
N ASP A 281 2.09 20.06 -15.98
CA ASP A 281 1.55 19.55 -17.24
C ASP A 281 0.02 19.40 -17.26
N CYS A 282 -0.65 19.65 -16.14
CA CYS A 282 -2.10 19.68 -16.10
C CYS A 282 -2.64 20.90 -16.87
N ALA A 283 -3.66 20.71 -17.71
CA ALA A 283 -4.40 21.80 -18.31
C ALA A 283 -5.03 22.73 -17.25
N LYS A 284 -5.32 23.98 -17.63
CA LYS A 284 -6.02 24.93 -16.74
C LYS A 284 -7.35 24.32 -16.27
N ASN A 285 -7.62 24.39 -14.96
CA ASN A 285 -8.80 23.77 -14.33
C ASN A 285 -8.87 22.23 -14.45
N GLY A 286 -7.76 21.56 -14.79
CA GLY A 286 -7.69 20.10 -14.87
C GLY A 286 -7.96 19.43 -13.52
N VAL A 287 -8.21 18.12 -13.55
CA VAL A 287 -8.40 17.28 -12.37
C VAL A 287 -7.29 16.24 -12.34
N LEU A 288 -6.47 16.21 -11.28
CA LEU A 288 -5.43 15.22 -11.07
C LEU A 288 -5.87 14.21 -10.01
N ILE A 289 -6.01 12.95 -10.43
CA ILE A 289 -6.33 11.83 -9.55
C ILE A 289 -5.03 11.23 -8.99
N THR A 290 -4.96 11.07 -7.68
CA THR A 290 -3.80 10.51 -6.97
C THR A 290 -4.17 9.25 -6.21
N ALA A 291 -3.19 8.42 -5.82
CA ALA A 291 -3.44 7.11 -5.24
C ALA A 291 -3.15 7.01 -3.73
N GLY A 292 -2.22 7.81 -3.20
CA GLY A 292 -1.77 7.67 -1.82
C GLY A 292 -1.23 8.95 -1.22
N ASP A 293 -0.57 8.83 -0.08
CA ASP A 293 -0.14 10.01 0.68
C ASP A 293 1.05 10.70 -0.01
N SER A 294 1.96 9.91 -0.57
CA SER A 294 3.23 10.37 -1.17
C SER A 294 3.07 11.15 -2.47
N ASP A 295 1.99 10.94 -3.22
CA ASP A 295 1.64 11.77 -4.37
C ASP A 295 0.63 12.86 -4.00
N THR A 296 -0.24 12.66 -3.01
CA THR A 296 -1.29 13.64 -2.67
C THR A 296 -0.81 14.78 -1.77
N PHE A 297 -0.17 14.49 -0.64
CA PHE A 297 0.09 15.50 0.39
C PHE A 297 1.10 16.56 -0.05
N PRO A 298 2.19 16.22 -0.77
CA PRO A 298 3.06 17.24 -1.36
C PRO A 298 2.33 18.19 -2.32
N LEU A 299 1.34 17.70 -3.09
CA LEU A 299 0.53 18.53 -3.99
C LEU A 299 -0.30 19.55 -3.21
N TRP A 300 -1.03 19.08 -2.19
CA TRP A 300 -1.82 19.98 -1.34
C TRP A 300 -0.93 21.00 -0.64
N TYR A 301 0.27 20.62 -0.20
CA TYR A 301 1.22 21.56 0.38
C TYR A 301 1.64 22.66 -0.62
N VAL A 302 2.07 22.31 -1.84
CA VAL A 302 2.50 23.34 -2.81
C VAL A 302 1.34 24.20 -3.30
N GLN A 303 0.12 23.66 -3.36
CA GLN A 303 -1.07 24.45 -3.63
C GLN A 303 -1.34 25.41 -2.47
N GLU A 304 -1.53 24.90 -1.25
CA GLU A 304 -2.02 25.71 -0.13
C GLU A 304 -0.99 26.67 0.45
N VAL A 305 0.27 26.26 0.54
CA VAL A 305 1.34 27.06 1.14
C VAL A 305 2.06 27.91 0.11
N LEU A 306 2.35 27.36 -1.08
CA LEU A 306 3.13 28.07 -2.11
C LEU A 306 2.26 28.75 -3.18
N GLY A 307 0.94 28.52 -3.18
CA GLY A 307 0.04 29.09 -4.17
C GLY A 307 0.24 28.56 -5.59
N PHE A 308 0.93 27.42 -5.76
CA PHE A 308 1.28 26.88 -7.08
C PHE A 308 0.11 26.09 -7.68
N ARG A 309 -0.34 26.44 -8.89
CA ARG A 309 -1.39 25.73 -9.64
C ARG A 309 -2.65 25.41 -8.82
N LYS A 310 -3.15 26.39 -8.04
CA LYS A 310 -4.43 26.30 -7.31
C LYS A 310 -5.65 26.11 -8.23
N ASP A 311 -5.51 26.29 -9.54
CA ASP A 311 -6.56 26.03 -10.52
C ASP A 311 -6.80 24.53 -10.74
N VAL A 312 -5.79 23.67 -10.54
CA VAL A 312 -5.92 22.22 -10.71
C VAL A 312 -6.58 21.61 -9.48
N THR A 313 -7.60 20.78 -9.68
CA THR A 313 -8.23 20.05 -8.56
C THR A 313 -7.49 18.72 -8.33
N VAL A 314 -6.97 18.49 -7.13
CA VAL A 314 -6.30 17.23 -6.75
C VAL A 314 -7.25 16.38 -5.93
N ILE A 315 -7.54 15.14 -6.40
CA ILE A 315 -8.47 14.20 -5.76
C ILE A 315 -7.75 12.87 -5.50
N ASN A 316 -7.75 12.44 -4.25
CA ASN A 316 -7.19 11.14 -3.86
C ASN A 316 -8.22 10.02 -4.07
N TYR A 317 -7.90 9.07 -4.95
CA TYR A 317 -8.72 7.91 -5.30
C TYR A 317 -9.01 7.02 -4.08
N SER A 318 -8.00 6.75 -3.26
CA SER A 318 -8.13 5.88 -2.08
C SER A 318 -9.09 6.46 -1.05
N LEU A 319 -9.02 7.78 -0.81
CA LEU A 319 -9.97 8.49 0.07
C LEU A 319 -11.36 8.60 -0.55
N LEU A 320 -11.48 8.68 -1.88
CA LEU A 320 -12.76 8.75 -2.59
C LEU A 320 -13.64 7.50 -2.38
N GLN A 321 -13.07 6.39 -1.91
CA GLN A 321 -13.86 5.25 -1.43
C GLN A 321 -14.72 5.57 -0.19
N THR A 322 -14.46 6.66 0.51
CA THR A 322 -15.19 7.09 1.71
C THR A 322 -16.21 8.19 1.39
N ALA A 323 -17.39 8.09 2.00
CA ALA A 323 -18.47 9.05 1.77
C ALA A 323 -18.13 10.47 2.28
N TRP A 324 -17.34 10.59 3.36
CA TRP A 324 -16.94 11.88 3.91
C TRP A 324 -16.02 12.64 2.97
N TYR A 325 -15.12 11.95 2.27
CA TYR A 325 -14.19 12.60 1.33
C TYR A 325 -14.92 13.07 0.08
N PHE A 326 -15.87 12.28 -0.44
CA PHE A 326 -16.75 12.72 -1.52
C PHE A 326 -17.51 14.02 -1.15
N ASP A 327 -18.09 14.07 0.06
CA ASP A 327 -18.81 15.24 0.56
C ASP A 327 -17.89 16.46 0.71
N LEU A 328 -16.64 16.24 1.15
CA LEU A 328 -15.61 17.28 1.18
C LEU A 328 -15.30 17.81 -0.23
N ILE A 329 -14.99 16.93 -1.20
CA ILE A 329 -14.69 17.33 -2.58
C ILE A 329 -15.85 18.13 -3.19
N LYS A 330 -17.08 17.67 -3.00
CA LYS A 330 -18.30 18.36 -3.43
C LYS A 330 -18.45 19.75 -2.77
N GLY A 331 -18.02 19.88 -1.51
CA GLY A 331 -18.15 21.09 -0.72
C GLY A 331 -17.02 22.11 -0.86
N THR A 332 -15.85 21.71 -1.34
CA THR A 332 -14.64 22.58 -1.41
C THR A 332 -14.08 22.78 -2.80
N THR A 333 -14.49 21.97 -3.78
CA THR A 333 -13.98 22.07 -5.15
C THR A 333 -15.07 22.52 -6.11
N SER A 334 -14.68 22.80 -7.34
CA SER A 334 -15.59 23.15 -8.43
C SER A 334 -15.93 21.96 -9.34
N VAL A 335 -15.56 20.74 -8.94
CA VAL A 335 -15.90 19.51 -9.67
C VAL A 335 -17.38 19.21 -9.45
N LYS A 336 -18.13 19.15 -10.55
CA LYS A 336 -19.58 18.88 -10.55
C LYS A 336 -19.84 17.38 -10.44
N THR A 337 -20.97 17.02 -9.85
CA THR A 337 -21.44 15.64 -9.73
C THR A 337 -22.96 15.59 -9.76
N SER A 338 -23.51 14.52 -10.33
CA SER A 338 -24.95 14.22 -10.27
C SER A 338 -25.33 13.46 -9.01
N LEU A 339 -24.36 12.95 -8.25
CA LEU A 339 -24.57 12.12 -7.05
C LEU A 339 -24.84 13.00 -5.82
N SER A 340 -25.86 12.62 -5.05
CA SER A 340 -26.09 13.12 -3.70
C SER A 340 -25.18 12.44 -2.68
N LYS A 341 -25.06 13.04 -1.48
CA LYS A 341 -24.28 12.46 -0.38
C LYS A 341 -24.85 11.11 0.03
N GLU A 342 -26.17 11.03 0.11
CA GLU A 342 -26.92 9.85 0.55
C GLU A 342 -26.78 8.70 -0.45
N GLU A 343 -26.89 9.00 -1.75
CA GLU A 343 -26.64 8.01 -2.82
C GLU A 343 -25.20 7.48 -2.75
N TYR A 344 -24.22 8.37 -2.62
CA TYR A 344 -22.82 7.95 -2.59
C TYR A 344 -22.47 7.14 -1.34
N GLN A 345 -22.96 7.58 -0.18
CA GLN A 345 -22.80 6.83 1.08
C GLN A 345 -23.41 5.44 1.00
N PHE A 346 -24.56 5.30 0.34
CA PHE A 346 -25.15 4.00 0.06
C PHE A 346 -24.20 3.16 -0.80
N TYR A 347 -23.74 3.68 -1.94
CA TYR A 347 -22.84 2.95 -2.84
C TYR A 347 -21.50 2.55 -2.22
N CYS A 348 -20.90 3.39 -1.37
CA CYS A 348 -19.66 3.06 -0.66
C CYS A 348 -19.79 1.84 0.27
N ARG A 349 -20.99 1.58 0.79
CA ARG A 349 -21.27 0.49 1.75
C ARG A 349 -21.75 -0.79 1.08
N THR A 350 -21.90 -0.78 -0.24
CA THR A 350 -22.58 -1.82 -1.00
C THR A 350 -21.77 -2.21 -2.21
N ALA A 351 -21.71 -3.51 -2.54
CA ALA A 351 -21.13 -3.90 -3.81
C ALA A 351 -22.13 -3.64 -4.96
N LEU A 352 -21.75 -2.86 -5.99
CA LEU A 352 -22.53 -2.72 -7.22
C LEU A 352 -22.27 -3.91 -8.14
N ILE A 353 -23.11 -4.95 -8.02
CA ILE A 353 -23.04 -6.13 -8.87
C ILE A 353 -23.74 -5.85 -10.20
N LEU A 354 -23.09 -6.24 -11.28
CA LEU A 354 -23.47 -5.93 -12.65
C LEU A 354 -23.72 -7.23 -13.40
N ASN A 355 -24.96 -7.45 -13.83
CA ASN A 355 -25.32 -8.64 -14.60
C ASN A 355 -24.90 -8.48 -16.07
N PRO A 356 -24.10 -9.41 -16.63
CA PRO A 356 -23.48 -9.26 -17.94
C PRO A 356 -24.35 -9.73 -19.10
N LYS A 357 -25.51 -10.35 -18.86
CA LYS A 357 -26.27 -11.00 -19.94
C LYS A 357 -27.25 -10.04 -20.62
N ASN A 358 -26.88 -9.64 -21.85
CA ASN A 358 -27.74 -9.07 -22.90
C ASN A 358 -28.37 -7.70 -22.60
N GLU A 359 -27.75 -6.87 -21.77
CA GLU A 359 -28.20 -5.49 -21.61
C GLU A 359 -27.64 -4.59 -22.73
N PRO A 360 -28.45 -3.66 -23.27
CA PRO A 360 -27.96 -2.70 -24.25
C PRO A 360 -26.96 -1.74 -23.60
N VAL A 361 -25.93 -1.34 -24.35
CA VAL A 361 -25.01 -0.28 -23.92
C VAL A 361 -25.78 1.05 -23.83
N LEU A 362 -25.93 1.57 -22.62
CA LEU A 362 -26.64 2.83 -22.37
C LEU A 362 -25.66 4.01 -22.27
N PRO A 363 -26.01 5.22 -22.74
CA PRO A 363 -25.29 6.43 -22.33
C PRO A 363 -25.25 6.54 -20.81
N TYR A 364 -24.13 6.98 -20.24
CA TYR A 364 -23.94 7.10 -18.78
C TYR A 364 -25.12 7.83 -18.11
N SER A 365 -25.61 8.92 -18.72
CA SER A 365 -26.73 9.71 -18.23
C SER A 365 -28.04 8.92 -18.07
N GLU A 366 -28.29 7.93 -18.93
CA GLU A 366 -29.47 7.06 -18.83
C GLU A 366 -29.20 5.89 -17.89
N TRP A 367 -27.99 5.34 -17.93
CA TRP A 367 -27.58 4.27 -17.03
C TRP A 367 -27.66 4.70 -15.56
N ILE A 368 -27.16 5.88 -15.21
CA ILE A 368 -27.19 6.39 -13.83
C ILE A 368 -28.63 6.70 -13.36
N LYS A 369 -29.51 7.16 -14.25
CA LYS A 369 -30.94 7.35 -13.93
C LYS A 369 -31.60 6.02 -13.59
N GLN A 370 -31.31 4.97 -14.36
CA GLN A 370 -31.85 3.63 -14.08
C GLN A 370 -31.31 3.07 -12.76
N LEU A 371 -30.01 3.26 -12.48
CA LEU A 371 -29.41 2.84 -11.22
C LEU A 371 -30.08 3.51 -10.02
N LYS A 372 -30.31 4.84 -10.09
CA LYS A 372 -30.99 5.62 -9.04
C LYS A 372 -32.46 5.23 -8.88
N ALA A 373 -33.17 4.97 -9.97
CA ALA A 373 -34.60 4.62 -9.95
C ALA A 373 -34.88 3.21 -9.41
N SER A 374 -33.89 2.31 -9.51
CA SER A 374 -34.08 0.87 -9.33
C SER A 374 -34.72 0.45 -8.00
N LYS A 375 -34.55 1.18 -6.88
CA LYS A 375 -35.02 0.83 -5.49
C LYS A 375 -34.69 -0.60 -4.98
N LYS A 376 -34.23 -1.50 -5.85
CA LYS A 376 -33.68 -2.84 -5.68
C LYS A 376 -32.44 -2.92 -6.58
N PRO A 377 -31.35 -2.19 -6.26
CA PRO A 377 -30.20 -2.14 -7.14
C PRO A 377 -29.68 -3.57 -7.30
N ARG A 378 -29.34 -3.93 -8.55
CA ARG A 378 -28.89 -5.28 -8.97
C ARG A 378 -28.08 -5.94 -7.87
N GLN A 379 -28.70 -6.93 -7.22
CA GLN A 379 -28.25 -7.69 -6.04
C GLN A 379 -27.08 -7.08 -5.26
N ILE A 380 -27.37 -6.02 -4.49
CA ILE A 380 -26.42 -5.49 -3.51
C ILE A 380 -26.30 -6.47 -2.34
N ALA A 381 -25.11 -7.06 -2.15
CA ALA A 381 -24.72 -7.66 -0.88
C ALA A 381 -23.77 -6.71 -0.14
N PRO A 382 -23.71 -6.77 1.20
CA PRO A 382 -22.64 -6.15 1.97
C PRO A 382 -21.28 -6.56 1.39
N LYS A 383 -20.37 -5.58 1.24
CA LYS A 383 -19.05 -5.79 0.61
C LYS A 383 -18.27 -6.92 1.32
N GLU A 384 -18.53 -7.10 2.61
CA GLU A 384 -17.90 -8.05 3.50
C GLU A 384 -18.36 -9.50 3.28
N LEU A 385 -19.42 -9.73 2.50
CA LEU A 385 -20.03 -11.05 2.30
C LEU A 385 -19.82 -11.66 0.90
N LEU A 386 -19.07 -11.01 0.01
CA LEU A 386 -18.91 -11.45 -1.39
C LEU A 386 -17.53 -12.07 -1.66
N GLY A 387 -17.51 -13.29 -2.18
CA GLY A 387 -16.33 -13.93 -2.76
C GLY A 387 -16.18 -13.63 -4.26
N TYR A 388 -14.94 -13.56 -4.76
CA TYR A 388 -14.64 -13.28 -6.17
C TYR A 388 -15.21 -14.34 -7.14
N GLU A 389 -15.43 -15.58 -6.68
CA GLU A 389 -15.80 -16.73 -7.52
C GLU A 389 -17.28 -16.74 -7.94
N ASP A 390 -18.15 -15.99 -7.26
CA ASP A 390 -19.60 -15.88 -7.57
C ASP A 390 -19.93 -14.74 -8.54
N MET A 391 -18.92 -13.98 -8.97
CA MET A 391 -19.12 -12.76 -9.74
C MET A 391 -19.29 -13.04 -11.24
N PRO A 392 -20.28 -12.41 -11.90
CA PRO A 392 -20.47 -12.61 -13.34
C PRO A 392 -19.26 -12.13 -14.19
N GLN A 393 -18.93 -12.86 -15.25
CA GLN A 393 -17.87 -12.47 -16.19
C GLN A 393 -18.37 -11.38 -17.17
N GLY A 394 -17.57 -10.32 -17.37
CA GLY A 394 -17.99 -9.00 -17.84
C GLY A 394 -18.58 -8.87 -19.26
N ALA A 395 -19.19 -7.70 -19.52
CA ALA A 395 -19.70 -7.23 -20.81
C ALA A 395 -19.71 -5.68 -20.88
N ASN A 396 -19.77 -5.10 -22.08
CA ASN A 396 -19.96 -3.65 -22.26
C ASN A 396 -21.28 -3.23 -21.61
N MET A 397 -21.25 -2.23 -20.71
CA MET A 397 -22.44 -1.81 -19.97
C MET A 397 -22.94 -0.42 -20.32
N LEU A 398 -22.01 0.52 -20.46
CA LEU A 398 -22.35 1.92 -20.62
C LEU A 398 -21.39 2.61 -21.59
N SER A 399 -21.83 3.75 -22.10
CA SER A 399 -20.98 4.63 -22.89
C SER A 399 -20.81 5.98 -22.21
N LEU A 400 -19.60 6.51 -22.25
CA LEU A 400 -19.20 7.78 -21.64
C LEU A 400 -18.52 8.66 -22.69
N SER A 401 -18.76 9.98 -22.66
CA SER A 401 -17.99 10.90 -23.49
C SER A 401 -16.70 11.26 -22.77
N ILE A 402 -15.56 10.90 -23.36
CA ILE A 402 -14.23 11.27 -22.87
C ILE A 402 -13.63 12.22 -23.90
N GLN A 403 -13.30 13.44 -23.46
CA GLN A 403 -12.80 14.52 -24.33
C GLN A 403 -13.67 14.74 -25.60
N GLY A 404 -14.99 14.61 -25.48
CA GLY A 404 -15.94 14.81 -26.58
C GLY A 404 -16.15 13.58 -27.47
N VAL A 405 -15.41 12.48 -27.27
CA VAL A 405 -15.57 11.23 -28.02
C VAL A 405 -16.34 10.20 -27.20
N LYS A 406 -17.35 9.58 -27.81
CA LYS A 406 -18.14 8.53 -27.17
C LYS A 406 -17.32 7.23 -27.08
N GLN A 407 -17.14 6.73 -25.86
CA GLN A 407 -16.42 5.50 -25.55
C GLN A 407 -17.35 4.46 -24.93
N GLU A 408 -17.23 3.20 -25.34
CA GLU A 408 -17.90 2.09 -24.67
C GLU A 408 -17.01 1.56 -23.54
N LEU A 409 -17.60 1.37 -22.36
CA LEU A 409 -16.91 0.95 -21.15
C LEU A 409 -17.38 -0.45 -20.73
N SER A 410 -16.41 -1.32 -20.46
CA SER A 410 -16.62 -2.68 -19.97
C SER A 410 -16.10 -2.81 -18.55
N VAL A 411 -16.94 -3.28 -17.64
CA VAL A 411 -16.54 -3.54 -16.25
C VAL A 411 -16.02 -4.95 -16.14
N LYS A 412 -14.76 -5.08 -15.72
CA LYS A 412 -14.12 -6.36 -15.45
C LYS A 412 -14.76 -6.97 -14.19
N ASN A 413 -14.90 -8.29 -14.16
CA ASN A 413 -15.31 -9.05 -12.97
C ASN A 413 -16.73 -8.77 -12.44
N GLY A 414 -17.64 -8.20 -13.24
CA GLY A 414 -19.06 -8.10 -12.89
C GLY A 414 -19.38 -7.22 -11.67
N PHE A 415 -18.44 -6.39 -11.23
CA PHE A 415 -18.58 -5.51 -10.07
C PHE A 415 -17.95 -4.15 -10.32
N MET A 416 -18.63 -3.07 -9.92
CA MET A 416 -18.10 -1.70 -10.00
C MET A 416 -17.89 -1.12 -8.58
N PRO A 417 -16.65 -0.80 -8.20
CA PRO A 417 -16.38 -0.02 -7.00
C PRO A 417 -17.10 1.34 -7.02
N ALA A 418 -17.57 1.81 -5.85
CA ALA A 418 -18.20 3.14 -5.74
C ALA A 418 -17.26 4.28 -6.19
N VAL A 419 -15.95 4.13 -5.99
CA VAL A 419 -14.95 5.09 -6.47
C VAL A 419 -14.94 5.19 -8.00
N ASP A 420 -15.05 4.07 -8.73
CA ASP A 420 -15.15 4.09 -10.19
C ASP A 420 -16.45 4.76 -10.65
N LEU A 421 -17.58 4.43 -10.01
CA LEU A 421 -18.86 5.11 -10.27
C LEU A 421 -18.72 6.64 -10.13
N CYS A 422 -18.06 7.09 -9.05
CA CYS A 422 -17.84 8.51 -8.76
C CYS A 422 -17.00 9.19 -9.86
N LEU A 423 -15.92 8.53 -10.30
CA LEU A 423 -15.07 9.09 -11.35
C LEU A 423 -15.79 9.17 -12.70
N LEU A 424 -16.56 8.14 -13.07
CA LEU A 424 -17.40 8.19 -14.27
C LEU A 424 -18.41 9.35 -14.20
N ASP A 425 -18.99 9.59 -13.03
CA ASP A 425 -19.89 10.73 -12.79
C ASP A 425 -19.16 12.08 -12.90
N PHE A 426 -17.97 12.21 -12.30
CA PHE A 426 -17.15 13.41 -12.40
C PHE A 426 -16.76 13.71 -13.85
N ILE A 427 -16.32 12.70 -14.60
CA ILE A 427 -15.97 12.88 -16.02
C ILE A 427 -17.21 13.32 -16.81
N HIS A 428 -18.36 12.67 -16.59
CA HIS A 428 -19.60 13.02 -17.27
C HIS A 428 -20.08 14.45 -16.96
N CYS A 429 -20.00 14.88 -15.70
CA CYS A 429 -20.51 16.17 -15.24
C CYS A 429 -19.55 17.34 -15.51
N ASN A 430 -18.31 17.07 -15.91
CA ASN A 430 -17.28 18.08 -16.17
C ASN A 430 -16.62 17.89 -17.55
N PRO A 431 -17.38 17.87 -18.66
CA PRO A 431 -16.83 17.62 -20.00
C PRO A 431 -15.82 18.69 -20.45
N GLU A 432 -15.79 19.86 -19.81
CA GLU A 432 -14.83 20.93 -20.06
C GLU A 432 -13.45 20.70 -19.44
N ARG A 433 -13.31 19.72 -18.54
CA ARG A 433 -12.07 19.46 -17.80
C ARG A 433 -11.30 18.29 -18.38
N VAL A 434 -9.98 18.41 -18.36
CA VAL A 434 -9.07 17.28 -18.64
C VAL A 434 -8.77 16.56 -17.32
N PHE A 435 -8.90 15.24 -17.34
CA PHE A 435 -8.61 14.38 -16.19
C PHE A 435 -7.23 13.75 -16.37
N TYR A 436 -6.48 13.69 -15.27
CA TYR A 436 -5.14 13.14 -15.19
C TYR A 436 -5.06 12.15 -14.03
N SER A 437 -4.03 11.32 -14.04
CA SER A 437 -3.65 10.44 -12.96
C SER A 437 -2.15 10.54 -12.66
N SER A 438 -1.76 10.39 -11.40
CA SER A 438 -0.37 10.18 -11.01
C SER A 438 0.13 8.76 -11.37
N THR A 439 -0.77 7.79 -11.46
CA THR A 439 -0.47 6.40 -11.86
C THR A 439 -1.69 5.67 -12.43
N PRO A 440 -1.56 4.93 -13.54
CA PRO A 440 -2.66 4.13 -14.10
C PRO A 440 -2.91 2.87 -13.26
N SER A 441 -1.95 2.40 -12.46
CA SER A 441 -2.04 1.11 -11.75
C SER A 441 -3.23 1.00 -10.80
N MET A 442 -3.72 2.11 -10.24
CA MET A 442 -4.91 2.11 -9.39
C MET A 442 -6.21 1.80 -10.13
N PHE A 443 -6.19 1.89 -11.47
CA PHE A 443 -7.32 1.63 -12.35
C PHE A 443 -7.33 0.20 -12.91
N TYR A 444 -6.53 -0.74 -12.37
CA TYR A 444 -6.37 -2.09 -12.95
C TYR A 444 -7.69 -2.82 -13.27
N ASP A 445 -8.63 -2.78 -12.32
CA ASP A 445 -9.98 -3.35 -12.46
C ASP A 445 -11.01 -2.35 -13.02
N SER A 446 -10.63 -1.08 -13.15
CA SER A 446 -11.49 0.00 -13.65
C SER A 446 -11.64 -0.07 -15.17
N PRO A 447 -12.82 0.30 -15.72
CA PRO A 447 -13.00 0.45 -17.16
C PRO A 447 -12.13 1.54 -17.80
N LEU A 448 -11.51 2.42 -17.00
CA LEU A 448 -10.72 3.55 -17.48
C LEU A 448 -9.25 3.23 -17.77
N MET A 449 -8.74 2.06 -17.35
CA MET A 449 -7.31 1.71 -17.41
C MET A 449 -6.66 1.98 -18.78
N ASN A 450 -7.33 1.57 -19.85
CA ASN A 450 -6.78 1.58 -21.21
C ASN A 450 -6.91 2.94 -21.91
N PHE A 451 -7.40 3.98 -21.23
CA PHE A 451 -7.57 5.32 -21.79
C PHE A 451 -6.46 6.29 -21.36
N PHE A 452 -5.56 5.87 -20.48
CA PHE A 452 -4.50 6.72 -19.96
C PHE A 452 -3.28 6.74 -20.89
N ALA A 453 -2.84 7.94 -21.26
CA ALA A 453 -1.60 8.15 -22.02
C ALA A 453 -0.60 8.99 -21.20
N LYS A 454 0.68 8.65 -21.23
CA LYS A 454 1.73 9.28 -20.43
C LYS A 454 1.98 10.69 -20.93
N ARG A 455 1.95 11.66 -20.02
CA ARG A 455 2.34 13.05 -20.26
C ARG A 455 3.37 13.42 -19.21
N ASN A 456 4.63 13.15 -19.53
CA ASN A 456 5.76 13.47 -18.68
C ASN A 456 5.76 12.76 -17.30
N MET A 457 5.29 13.39 -16.21
CA MET A 457 5.18 12.76 -14.88
C MET A 457 3.77 12.25 -14.54
N ILE A 458 2.76 12.66 -15.31
CA ILE A 458 1.36 12.28 -15.12
C ILE A 458 0.87 11.44 -16.30
N TYR A 459 -0.36 10.96 -16.21
CA TYR A 459 -1.07 10.27 -17.27
C TYR A 459 -2.37 11.01 -17.55
N GLU A 460 -2.58 11.40 -18.79
CA GLU A 460 -3.82 12.05 -19.23
C GLU A 460 -4.86 11.00 -19.59
N LEU A 461 -6.10 11.19 -19.17
CA LEU A 461 -7.24 10.41 -19.64
C LEU A 461 -7.64 10.91 -21.03
N THR A 462 -7.36 10.10 -22.05
CA THR A 462 -7.58 10.44 -23.46
C THR A 462 -8.81 9.75 -24.03
N ALA A 463 -9.25 10.20 -25.20
CA ALA A 463 -10.28 9.53 -25.99
C ALA A 463 -9.78 8.27 -26.73
N VAL A 464 -8.49 7.95 -26.68
CA VAL A 464 -7.92 6.84 -27.46
C VAL A 464 -7.65 5.67 -26.52
N THR A 465 -8.22 4.51 -26.84
CA THR A 465 -7.90 3.27 -26.14
C THR A 465 -6.58 2.71 -26.66
N SER A 466 -5.68 2.32 -25.75
CA SER A 466 -4.43 1.66 -26.09
C SER A 466 -4.10 0.58 -25.06
N ASN A 467 -3.40 -0.47 -25.51
CA ASN A 467 -2.81 -1.48 -24.62
C ASN A 467 -1.50 -0.98 -23.98
N SER A 468 -0.96 0.12 -24.49
CA SER A 468 0.17 0.84 -23.90
C SER A 468 -0.26 2.22 -23.43
N THR A 469 0.31 2.65 -22.31
CA THR A 469 0.18 4.03 -21.83
C THR A 469 1.11 5.00 -22.56
N TRP A 470 1.96 4.53 -23.47
CA TRP A 470 2.91 5.36 -24.22
C TRP A 470 2.48 5.55 -25.67
N ASP A 471 2.58 6.80 -26.13
CA ASP A 471 2.38 7.24 -27.51
C ASP A 471 3.56 8.12 -27.98
N ASP A 472 3.55 8.57 -29.24
CA ASP A 472 4.62 9.42 -29.81
C ASP A 472 4.93 10.66 -28.96
N GLN A 473 3.89 11.27 -28.39
CA GLN A 473 4.04 12.44 -27.53
C GLN A 473 4.75 12.08 -26.20
N SER A 474 4.42 10.91 -25.63
CA SER A 474 5.07 10.36 -24.45
C SER A 474 6.59 10.21 -24.64
N PHE A 475 7.01 9.65 -25.79
CA PHE A 475 8.44 9.50 -26.12
C PHE A 475 9.14 10.85 -26.30
N SER A 476 8.47 11.81 -26.93
CA SER A 476 9.02 13.16 -27.09
C SER A 476 9.32 13.83 -25.73
N TYR A 477 8.43 13.66 -24.75
CA TYR A 477 8.67 14.15 -23.38
C TYR A 477 9.89 13.47 -22.73
N LEU A 478 10.01 12.15 -22.87
CA LEU A 478 11.12 11.39 -22.30
C LEU A 478 12.47 11.83 -22.90
N GLU A 479 12.56 11.94 -24.23
CA GLU A 479 13.78 12.41 -24.91
C GLU A 479 14.20 13.80 -24.44
N LYS A 480 13.24 14.72 -24.32
CA LYS A 480 13.51 16.09 -23.85
C LYS A 480 13.99 16.09 -22.40
N ALA A 481 13.38 15.28 -21.55
CA ALA A 481 13.76 15.16 -20.14
C ALA A 481 15.18 14.64 -19.95
N ILE A 482 15.57 13.59 -20.69
CA ILE A 482 16.92 12.99 -20.62
C ILE A 482 17.99 13.97 -21.11
N ARG A 483 17.70 14.79 -22.13
CA ARG A 483 18.64 15.81 -22.63
C ARG A 483 18.77 17.02 -21.71
N ALA A 484 17.68 17.41 -21.03
CA ALA A 484 17.65 18.61 -20.21
C ALA A 484 18.26 18.40 -18.81
N ASN A 485 18.17 17.20 -18.26
CA ASN A 485 18.53 16.92 -16.87
C ASN A 485 19.65 15.90 -16.78
N ARG A 486 20.73 16.22 -16.05
CA ARG A 486 21.73 15.22 -15.65
C ARG A 486 21.11 14.26 -14.64
N VAL A 487 21.10 12.98 -14.98
CA VAL A 487 20.61 11.90 -14.14
C VAL A 487 21.74 11.42 -13.23
N ASN A 488 21.89 12.05 -12.07
CA ASN A 488 22.79 11.56 -11.03
C ASN A 488 21.96 10.92 -9.91
N PHE A 489 21.86 9.60 -9.92
CA PHE A 489 21.28 8.85 -8.82
C PHE A 489 22.39 8.55 -7.81
N GLN A 490 22.31 9.07 -6.59
CA GLN A 490 23.24 8.75 -5.49
C GLN A 490 22.82 7.50 -4.70
N SER A 491 21.55 7.08 -4.83
CA SER A 491 21.00 5.87 -4.21
C SER A 491 19.99 5.13 -5.11
N ASP A 492 19.63 3.89 -4.77
CA ASP A 492 18.49 3.15 -5.36
C ASP A 492 17.16 3.90 -5.24
N LYS A 493 17.00 4.65 -4.14
CA LYS A 493 15.76 5.37 -3.82
C LYS A 493 15.63 6.66 -4.62
N ASP A 494 16.76 7.21 -5.07
CA ASP A 494 16.80 8.32 -6.02
C ASP A 494 16.28 7.88 -7.37
N LEU A 495 16.40 6.59 -7.77
CA LEU A 495 15.80 6.13 -9.02
C LEU A 495 14.27 6.25 -9.01
N ILE A 496 13.64 6.06 -7.84
CA ILE A 496 12.19 6.14 -7.66
C ILE A 496 11.74 7.59 -7.39
N ARG A 497 12.52 8.37 -6.62
CA ARG A 497 12.17 9.75 -6.20
C ARG A 497 12.64 10.84 -7.15
N ASN A 498 13.71 10.60 -7.90
CA ASN A 498 14.15 11.51 -8.94
C ASN A 498 13.15 11.45 -10.09
N ILE A 499 12.63 12.61 -10.45
CA ILE A 499 11.68 12.83 -11.54
C ILE A 499 12.10 12.11 -12.83
N THR A 500 13.38 12.18 -13.21
CA THR A 500 13.89 11.50 -14.41
C THR A 500 14.02 9.98 -14.23
N GLY A 501 14.39 9.52 -13.02
CA GLY A 501 14.42 8.09 -12.71
C GLY A 501 13.05 7.43 -12.73
N SER A 502 12.03 8.10 -12.18
CA SER A 502 10.65 7.62 -12.20
C SER A 502 10.12 7.48 -13.64
N ARG A 503 10.43 8.44 -14.53
CA ARG A 503 10.10 8.37 -15.97
C ARG A 503 10.71 7.15 -16.65
N LEU A 504 11.95 6.84 -16.31
CA LEU A 504 12.70 5.73 -16.88
C LEU A 504 12.20 4.38 -16.35
N LEU A 505 11.94 4.28 -15.05
CA LEU A 505 11.35 3.09 -14.45
C LEU A 505 10.00 2.76 -15.10
N ASP A 506 9.13 3.75 -15.22
CA ASP A 506 7.82 3.61 -15.85
C ASP A 506 7.94 3.12 -17.30
N TYR A 507 8.83 3.73 -18.08
CA TYR A 507 9.15 3.28 -19.43
C TYR A 507 9.66 1.83 -19.49
N PHE A 508 10.60 1.43 -18.61
CA PHE A 508 11.17 0.08 -18.65
C PHE A 508 10.20 -1.01 -18.17
N PHE A 509 9.31 -0.68 -17.22
CA PHE A 509 8.46 -1.64 -16.53
C PHE A 509 7.03 -1.74 -17.09
N ASN A 510 6.47 -0.65 -17.60
CA ASN A 510 5.05 -0.59 -17.98
C ASN A 510 4.78 -0.71 -19.47
N ASP A 511 5.80 -0.71 -20.33
CA ASP A 511 5.60 -0.99 -21.76
C ASP A 511 6.51 -2.12 -22.27
N LEU A 512 5.93 -3.31 -22.37
CA LEU A 512 6.53 -4.51 -22.95
C LEU A 512 6.26 -4.63 -24.45
N THR A 513 5.51 -3.69 -25.05
CA THR A 513 5.04 -3.79 -26.44
C THR A 513 5.91 -3.01 -27.43
N LEU A 514 6.86 -2.20 -26.94
CA LEU A 514 7.81 -1.53 -27.80
C LEU A 514 8.87 -2.53 -28.27
N GLN A 515 8.61 -3.12 -29.43
CA GLN A 515 9.63 -3.74 -30.28
C GLN A 515 10.64 -2.71 -30.83
N ASP A 516 10.44 -1.42 -30.61
CA ASP A 516 11.44 -0.40 -30.86
C ASP A 516 11.18 0.84 -30.01
N PRO A 517 12.10 1.14 -29.08
CA PRO A 517 12.26 2.50 -28.67
C PRO A 517 13.73 2.91 -28.75
N SER A 518 14.08 3.53 -29.88
CA SER A 518 15.33 4.23 -30.19
C SER A 518 16.48 3.97 -29.21
N HIS A 519 17.33 2.98 -29.53
CA HIS A 519 18.62 2.68 -28.88
C HIS A 519 19.36 3.93 -28.34
N LYS A 520 19.25 5.06 -29.07
CA LYS A 520 19.78 6.38 -28.74
C LYS A 520 19.33 6.95 -27.39
N THR A 521 18.05 6.82 -27.03
CA THR A 521 17.50 7.40 -25.79
C THR A 521 18.00 6.65 -24.56
N PHE A 522 18.03 5.32 -24.66
CA PHE A 522 18.62 4.46 -23.63
C PHE A 522 20.13 4.66 -23.50
N GLU A 523 20.85 4.82 -24.62
CA GLU A 523 22.29 5.11 -24.59
C GLU A 523 22.59 6.46 -23.94
N GLU A 524 21.80 7.49 -24.25
CA GLU A 524 21.98 8.82 -23.65
C GLU A 524 21.69 8.81 -22.15
N PHE A 525 20.68 8.03 -21.72
CA PHE A 525 20.46 7.76 -20.30
C PHE A 525 21.66 7.02 -19.68
N SER A 526 22.13 5.95 -20.31
CA SER A 526 23.21 5.11 -19.79
C SER A 526 24.52 5.85 -19.56
N LYS A 527 24.84 6.84 -20.41
CA LYS A 527 26.03 7.71 -20.25
C LYS A 527 26.01 8.55 -18.97
N GLN A 528 24.83 8.81 -18.41
CA GLN A 528 24.67 9.65 -17.22
C GLN A 528 24.83 8.85 -15.91
N LEU A 529 24.78 7.52 -16.00
CA LEU A 529 24.83 6.63 -14.84
C LEU A 529 26.26 6.38 -14.36
N ASN A 530 26.50 6.48 -13.05
CA ASN A 530 27.74 5.99 -12.44
C ASN A 530 27.70 4.47 -12.22
N LEU A 531 27.61 3.71 -13.31
CA LEU A 531 27.47 2.25 -13.27
C LEU A 531 28.63 1.57 -12.53
N LYS A 532 29.85 2.11 -12.66
CA LYS A 532 31.05 1.58 -11.99
C LYS A 532 30.92 1.63 -10.46
N GLU A 533 30.43 2.75 -9.92
CA GLU A 533 30.22 2.90 -8.48
C GLU A 533 29.08 1.99 -7.98
N ARG A 534 28.00 1.86 -8.75
CA ARG A 534 26.85 1.00 -8.39
C ARG A 534 27.22 -0.49 -8.37
N ILE A 535 28.02 -0.93 -9.33
CA ILE A 535 28.61 -2.28 -9.32
C ILE A 535 29.50 -2.45 -8.09
N ALA A 536 30.37 -1.49 -7.78
CA ALA A 536 31.27 -1.58 -6.63
C ALA A 536 30.50 -1.64 -5.29
N LYS A 537 29.34 -1.00 -5.20
CA LYS A 537 28.47 -0.98 -4.01
C LYS A 537 27.50 -2.17 -3.91
N ASN A 538 27.45 -3.06 -4.91
CA ASN A 538 26.43 -4.12 -5.00
C ASN A 538 25.00 -3.59 -4.88
N ASP A 539 24.72 -2.53 -5.65
CA ASP A 539 23.43 -1.85 -5.69
C ASP A 539 22.39 -2.69 -6.47
N TYR A 540 22.09 -3.87 -5.94
CA TYR A 540 21.44 -4.96 -6.68
C TYR A 540 20.03 -4.60 -7.17
N LYS A 541 19.31 -3.69 -6.50
CA LYS A 541 17.98 -3.26 -6.93
C LYS A 541 18.06 -2.38 -8.17
N PHE A 542 18.96 -1.38 -8.20
CA PHE A 542 19.22 -0.63 -9.42
C PHE A 542 19.75 -1.51 -10.54
N LEU A 543 20.71 -2.40 -10.22
CA LEU A 543 21.34 -3.24 -11.23
C LEU A 543 20.34 -4.22 -11.86
N GLU A 544 19.41 -4.78 -11.10
CA GLU A 544 18.29 -5.58 -11.63
C GLU A 544 17.52 -4.83 -12.71
N VAL A 545 17.04 -3.62 -12.38
CA VAL A 545 16.31 -2.75 -13.31
C VAL A 545 17.16 -2.45 -14.55
N TYR A 546 18.41 -2.06 -14.35
CA TYR A 546 19.31 -1.67 -15.45
C TYR A 546 19.64 -2.84 -16.38
N PHE A 547 19.84 -4.04 -15.85
CA PHE A 547 20.09 -5.24 -16.66
C PHE A 547 18.86 -5.62 -17.49
N LEU A 548 17.67 -5.60 -16.89
CA LEU A 548 16.41 -5.89 -17.58
C LEU A 548 16.11 -4.85 -18.68
N ALA A 549 16.46 -3.58 -18.43
CA ALA A 549 16.34 -2.53 -19.42
C ALA A 549 17.35 -2.70 -20.56
N LEU A 550 18.62 -2.93 -20.22
CA LEU A 550 19.71 -3.09 -21.19
C LEU A 550 19.51 -4.32 -22.07
N SER A 551 18.96 -5.43 -21.56
CA SER A 551 18.73 -6.61 -22.37
C SER A 551 17.68 -6.40 -23.46
N LYS A 552 16.70 -5.52 -23.25
CA LYS A 552 15.75 -5.14 -24.29
C LYS A 552 16.37 -4.31 -25.41
N VAL A 553 17.47 -3.60 -25.13
CA VAL A 553 18.03 -2.59 -26.04
C VAL A 553 19.34 -3.03 -26.70
N ASP A 554 20.23 -3.68 -25.96
CA ASP A 554 21.56 -4.10 -26.42
C ASP A 554 22.00 -5.41 -25.75
N GLN A 555 21.69 -6.51 -26.44
CA GLN A 555 22.02 -7.88 -26.03
C GLN A 555 23.54 -8.12 -25.90
N THR A 556 24.37 -7.38 -26.65
CA THR A 556 25.83 -7.54 -26.56
C THR A 556 26.37 -6.87 -25.30
N LYS A 557 25.93 -5.64 -25.00
CA LYS A 557 26.35 -4.90 -23.79
C LYS A 557 25.84 -5.58 -22.53
N VAL A 558 24.61 -6.10 -22.49
CA VAL A 558 24.12 -6.82 -21.29
C VAL A 558 24.96 -8.08 -21.02
N LYS A 559 25.38 -8.80 -22.08
CA LYS A 559 26.25 -9.97 -21.94
C LYS A 559 27.61 -9.59 -21.34
N GLN A 560 28.22 -8.50 -21.79
CA GLN A 560 29.48 -8.01 -21.21
C GLN A 560 29.32 -7.56 -19.76
N LEU A 561 28.21 -6.89 -19.44
CA LEU A 561 27.91 -6.43 -18.10
C LEU A 561 27.66 -7.57 -17.12
N ARG A 562 26.97 -8.63 -17.55
CA ARG A 562 26.80 -9.89 -16.80
C ARG A 562 28.15 -10.51 -16.42
N ASP A 563 29.14 -10.46 -17.30
CA ASP A 563 30.49 -10.94 -17.01
C ASP A 563 31.21 -10.02 -16.01
N GLN A 564 31.10 -8.70 -16.18
CA GLN A 564 31.68 -7.73 -15.26
C GLN A 564 31.13 -7.87 -13.83
N TYR A 565 29.84 -8.17 -13.69
CA TYR A 565 29.18 -8.31 -12.39
C TYR A 565 29.28 -9.73 -11.79
N ALA A 566 29.78 -10.72 -12.54
CA ALA A 566 29.76 -12.12 -12.11
C ALA A 566 30.46 -12.38 -10.78
N LYS A 567 31.57 -11.68 -10.49
CA LYS A 567 32.29 -11.81 -9.22
C LYS A 567 31.41 -11.37 -8.04
N ASN A 568 30.83 -10.19 -8.14
CA ASN A 568 29.94 -9.60 -7.15
C ASN A 568 28.68 -10.46 -6.94
N ALA A 569 28.11 -10.99 -8.02
CA ALA A 569 26.99 -11.93 -7.96
C ALA A 569 27.36 -13.20 -7.17
N LEU A 570 28.52 -13.80 -7.43
CA LEU A 570 28.99 -14.99 -6.71
C LEU A 570 29.22 -14.70 -5.22
N GLU A 571 29.82 -13.57 -4.88
CA GLU A 571 30.01 -13.13 -3.49
C GLU A 571 28.67 -12.94 -2.77
N LEU A 572 27.69 -12.34 -3.45
CA LEU A 572 26.34 -12.15 -2.90
C LEU A 572 25.64 -13.49 -2.65
N ILE A 573 25.71 -14.44 -3.58
CA ILE A 573 25.17 -15.80 -3.42
C ILE A 573 25.83 -16.52 -2.24
N GLN A 574 27.16 -16.41 -2.11
CA GLN A 574 27.91 -17.03 -1.02
C GLN A 574 27.57 -16.43 0.35
N SER A 575 27.29 -15.12 0.41
CA SER A 575 26.95 -14.43 1.66
C SER A 575 25.64 -14.92 2.32
N ILE A 576 24.76 -15.58 1.56
CA ILE A 576 23.48 -16.06 2.05
C ILE A 576 23.67 -17.38 2.79
N ASP A 577 23.43 -17.37 4.10
CA ASP A 577 23.48 -18.54 4.96
C ASP A 577 22.37 -19.52 4.57
N ASN A 578 22.75 -20.76 4.27
CA ASN A 578 21.82 -21.82 3.88
C ASN A 578 21.46 -22.76 5.05
N GLN A 579 22.08 -22.61 6.21
CA GLN A 579 21.79 -23.38 7.41
C GLN A 579 20.68 -22.73 8.25
N LYS A 580 20.50 -21.42 8.12
CA LYS A 580 19.44 -20.66 8.79
C LYS A 580 18.20 -20.51 7.94
N MET A 581 17.11 -20.07 8.57
CA MET A 581 15.91 -19.65 7.87
C MET A 581 16.25 -18.48 6.93
N CYS A 582 15.81 -18.58 5.67
CA CYS A 582 16.04 -17.57 4.65
C CYS A 582 15.31 -16.28 5.00
N THR A 583 16.01 -15.15 4.94
CA THR A 583 15.38 -13.85 5.17
C THR A 583 14.72 -13.34 3.89
N LYS A 584 13.72 -12.46 4.04
CA LYS A 584 13.09 -11.75 2.91
C LYS A 584 14.11 -11.01 2.04
N THR A 585 15.07 -10.34 2.68
CA THR A 585 16.15 -9.62 1.99
C THR A 585 17.06 -10.55 1.20
N ASP A 586 17.36 -11.76 1.70
CA ASP A 586 18.15 -12.73 0.97
C ASP A 586 17.40 -13.31 -0.22
N ALA A 587 16.10 -13.57 -0.08
CA ALA A 587 15.24 -13.96 -1.19
C ALA A 587 15.13 -12.85 -2.26
N GLU A 588 15.06 -11.57 -1.86
CA GLU A 588 15.10 -10.42 -2.78
C GLU A 588 16.42 -10.35 -3.56
N LYS A 589 17.57 -10.48 -2.89
CA LYS A 589 18.88 -10.52 -3.56
C LYS A 589 18.96 -11.65 -4.58
N LEU A 590 18.50 -12.85 -4.24
CA LEU A 590 18.48 -13.99 -5.16
C LEU A 590 17.53 -13.75 -6.34
N SER A 591 16.38 -13.12 -6.11
CA SER A 591 15.44 -12.75 -7.17
C SER A 591 16.09 -11.80 -8.16
N ALA A 592 16.70 -10.73 -7.67
CA ALA A 592 17.41 -9.76 -8.50
C ALA A 592 18.50 -10.43 -9.34
N LEU A 593 19.30 -11.33 -8.75
CA LEU A 593 20.32 -12.08 -9.49
C LEU A 593 19.71 -13.03 -10.52
N CYS A 594 18.61 -13.70 -10.21
CA CYS A 594 17.89 -14.52 -11.19
C CYS A 594 17.43 -13.66 -12.37
N ASP A 595 16.80 -12.52 -12.12
CA ASP A 595 16.28 -11.65 -13.17
C ASP A 595 17.42 -11.02 -14.02
N MET A 596 18.55 -10.66 -13.40
CA MET A 596 19.75 -10.18 -14.10
C MET A 596 20.36 -11.22 -15.06
N TYR A 597 20.37 -12.51 -14.69
CA TYR A 597 21.06 -13.57 -15.45
C TYR A 597 20.13 -14.45 -16.30
N LEU A 598 18.81 -14.40 -16.09
CA LEU A 598 17.84 -15.22 -16.82
C LEU A 598 17.02 -14.46 -17.87
N ASP A 599 17.10 -13.14 -17.96
CA ASP A 599 16.42 -12.38 -19.02
C ASP A 599 14.88 -12.60 -19.10
N GLN A 600 14.21 -12.77 -17.95
CA GLN A 600 12.79 -13.13 -17.93
C GLN A 600 11.84 -11.96 -17.70
N LYS A 601 11.36 -11.39 -18.81
CA LYS A 601 9.91 -11.27 -19.05
C LYS A 601 9.61 -11.81 -20.45
N MET A 602 9.62 -13.12 -20.57
CA MET A 602 9.37 -13.81 -21.81
C MET A 602 8.24 -14.82 -21.58
N GLU A 603 7.01 -14.32 -21.70
CA GLU A 603 5.85 -15.13 -22.09
C GLU A 603 5.90 -15.50 -23.58
N TYR A 604 6.96 -15.10 -24.29
CA TYR A 604 7.20 -15.42 -25.69
C TYR A 604 8.46 -16.29 -25.78
N GLU A 605 8.32 -17.45 -26.41
CA GLU A 605 9.44 -18.28 -26.85
C GLU A 605 10.38 -17.41 -27.69
N VAL A 606 11.63 -17.19 -27.22
CA VAL A 606 12.69 -16.72 -28.12
C VAL A 606 13.20 -17.96 -28.80
N ASP A 607 12.91 -18.05 -30.08
CA ASP A 607 13.59 -18.97 -30.98
C ASP A 607 15.09 -18.63 -31.00
N GLY A 608 15.90 -19.45 -30.35
CA GLY A 608 17.36 -19.47 -30.50
C GLY A 608 18.14 -19.76 -29.21
N PRO A 609 19.24 -20.54 -29.26
CA PRO A 609 20.06 -20.80 -28.09
C PRO A 609 20.82 -19.54 -27.65
N TYR A 610 20.49 -19.01 -26.48
CA TYR A 610 21.26 -17.92 -25.85
C TYR A 610 22.63 -18.45 -25.35
N GLU A 611 23.71 -18.18 -26.09
CA GLU A 611 25.06 -18.64 -25.72
C GLU A 611 25.63 -17.86 -24.51
N GLN A 612 25.61 -18.51 -23.34
CA GLN A 612 26.17 -17.99 -22.09
C GLN A 612 27.70 -18.14 -22.04
N THR A 613 28.37 -17.17 -21.41
CA THR A 613 29.82 -17.26 -21.15
C THR A 613 30.13 -18.25 -20.01
N ASN A 614 31.39 -18.63 -19.87
CA ASN A 614 31.84 -19.48 -18.74
C ASN A 614 31.57 -18.83 -17.38
N LEU A 615 31.66 -17.50 -17.27
CA LEU A 615 31.41 -16.79 -16.02
C LEU A 615 29.91 -16.76 -15.69
N GLN A 616 29.05 -16.52 -16.68
CA GLN A 616 27.60 -16.54 -16.51
C GLN A 616 27.11 -17.93 -16.10
N ARG A 617 27.62 -19.00 -16.73
CA ARG A 617 27.33 -20.38 -16.33
C ARG A 617 27.72 -20.66 -14.89
N LYS A 618 28.86 -20.13 -14.41
CA LYS A 618 29.26 -20.26 -13.00
C LYS A 618 28.26 -19.59 -12.06
N VAL A 619 27.78 -18.38 -12.37
CA VAL A 619 26.78 -17.68 -11.56
C VAL A 619 25.47 -18.45 -11.51
N LEU A 620 24.96 -18.89 -12.67
CA LEU A 620 23.72 -19.66 -12.76
C LEU A 620 23.78 -20.99 -12.01
N ASN A 621 24.91 -21.70 -12.10
CA ASN A 621 25.12 -22.93 -11.32
C ASN A 621 25.17 -22.65 -9.81
N ALA A 622 25.81 -21.55 -9.38
CA ALA A 622 25.82 -21.15 -7.98
C ALA A 622 24.42 -20.76 -7.48
N LEU A 623 23.62 -20.04 -8.28
CA LEU A 623 22.22 -19.75 -7.97
C LEU A 623 21.40 -21.03 -7.82
N LYS A 624 21.53 -21.96 -8.77
CA LYS A 624 20.83 -23.25 -8.74
C LYS A 624 21.16 -24.03 -7.46
N GLN A 625 22.45 -24.19 -7.15
CA GLN A 625 22.88 -24.88 -5.93
C GLN A 625 22.38 -24.19 -4.66
N LYS A 626 22.42 -22.85 -4.62
CA LYS A 626 21.93 -22.08 -3.46
C LYS A 626 20.43 -22.26 -3.28
N LEU A 627 19.65 -22.14 -4.35
CA LEU A 627 18.21 -22.29 -4.33
C LEU A 627 17.79 -23.73 -4.01
N ASP A 628 18.51 -24.73 -4.50
CA ASP A 628 18.31 -26.13 -4.10
C ASP A 628 18.48 -26.28 -2.60
N THR A 629 19.59 -25.81 -2.05
CA THR A 629 19.85 -25.92 -0.60
C THR A 629 18.81 -25.17 0.24
N LEU A 630 18.41 -23.97 -0.18
CA LEU A 630 17.40 -23.17 0.54
C LEU A 630 16.01 -23.78 0.44
N CYS A 631 15.63 -24.37 -0.71
CA CYS A 631 14.35 -25.06 -0.89
C CYS A 631 14.30 -26.38 -0.11
N ASP A 632 15.44 -27.05 0.06
CA ASP A 632 15.53 -28.33 0.77
C ASP A 632 15.74 -28.15 2.27
N ASN A 633 16.06 -26.92 2.73
CA ASN A 633 16.22 -26.60 4.15
C ASN A 633 14.87 -26.80 4.89
N PRO A 634 14.82 -27.70 5.90
CA PRO A 634 13.60 -27.97 6.67
C PRO A 634 13.02 -26.72 7.35
N LEU A 635 13.88 -25.81 7.84
CA LEU A 635 13.44 -24.57 8.48
C LEU A 635 12.62 -23.72 7.51
N ASN A 636 13.03 -23.60 6.25
CA ASN A 636 12.29 -22.83 5.25
C ASN A 636 10.97 -23.53 4.88
N ASN A 637 10.99 -24.87 4.71
CA ASN A 637 9.79 -25.65 4.40
C ASN A 637 8.75 -25.60 5.51
N GLU A 638 9.20 -25.58 6.76
CA GLU A 638 8.32 -25.57 7.91
C GLU A 638 7.78 -24.17 8.21
N ASN A 639 8.57 -23.12 8.00
CA ASN A 639 8.28 -21.81 8.56
C ASN A 639 7.99 -20.70 7.54
N LEU A 640 8.26 -20.91 6.25
CA LEU A 640 8.09 -19.85 5.25
C LEU A 640 7.04 -20.24 4.21
N SER A 641 6.06 -19.36 3.99
CA SER A 641 4.97 -19.59 3.03
C SER A 641 5.26 -18.92 1.70
N TRP A 642 5.37 -17.59 1.68
CA TRP A 642 5.58 -16.84 0.43
C TRP A 642 7.06 -16.70 0.06
N THR A 643 7.97 -16.59 1.04
CA THR A 643 9.41 -16.58 0.79
C THR A 643 9.84 -17.92 0.17
N LEU A 644 9.38 -19.05 0.72
CA LEU A 644 9.62 -20.37 0.12
C LEU A 644 9.00 -20.51 -1.28
N ARG A 645 7.77 -20.03 -1.49
CA ARG A 645 7.16 -20.02 -2.83
C ARG A 645 8.00 -19.21 -3.82
N ASN A 646 8.56 -18.08 -3.40
CA ASN A 646 9.46 -17.30 -4.24
C ASN A 646 10.75 -18.07 -4.57
N LEU A 647 11.38 -18.71 -3.58
CA LEU A 647 12.55 -19.57 -3.78
C LEU A 647 12.27 -20.70 -4.78
N LYS A 648 11.14 -21.40 -4.62
CA LYS A 648 10.69 -22.47 -5.53
C LYS A 648 10.41 -21.94 -6.94
N ARG A 649 9.79 -20.76 -7.07
CA ARG A 649 9.57 -20.09 -8.35
C ARG A 649 10.90 -19.81 -9.06
N MET A 650 11.89 -19.26 -8.37
CA MET A 650 13.23 -19.02 -8.93
C MET A 650 13.93 -20.32 -9.33
N LYS A 651 13.87 -21.36 -8.48
CA LYS A 651 14.41 -22.70 -8.79
C LYS A 651 13.79 -23.28 -10.07
N ASN A 652 12.47 -23.19 -10.22
CA ASN A 652 11.78 -23.67 -11.41
C ASN A 652 12.19 -22.89 -12.66
N LYS A 653 12.29 -21.55 -12.59
CA LYS A 653 12.78 -20.72 -13.70
C LYS A 653 14.16 -21.16 -14.19
N LEU A 654 15.07 -21.49 -13.27
CA LEU A 654 16.43 -21.95 -13.60
C LEU A 654 16.49 -23.35 -14.24
N GLN A 655 15.47 -24.20 -14.07
CA GLN A 655 15.48 -25.55 -14.67
C GLN A 655 15.31 -25.55 -16.19
N TYR A 656 14.71 -24.50 -16.75
CA TYR A 656 14.49 -24.36 -18.18
C TYR A 656 15.73 -23.87 -18.95
N TYR A 657 16.77 -23.41 -18.25
CA TYR A 657 18.06 -23.05 -18.85
C TYR A 657 19.00 -24.26 -18.78
N ARG A 658 19.24 -24.89 -19.93
CA ARG A 658 20.18 -26.01 -20.08
C ARG A 658 21.55 -25.55 -20.52
#